data_AF-A0A182NHN4-F1
#
_entry.id   AF-A0A182NHN4-F1
#
_cell.length_a   1.000
_cell.length_b   1.000
_cell.length_c   1.000
_cell.angle_alpha   90.00
_cell.angle_beta   90.00
_cell.angle_gamma   90.00
#
_symmetry.space_group_name_H-M   'P 1'
#
loop_
_entity.id
_entity.type
_entity.pdbx_description
1 polymer ?
#
loop_
_entity_poly.entity_id
_entity_poly.type
_entity_poly.pdbx_seq_one_letter_code
_entity_poly.pdbx_strand_id
1 'polypeptide(L)'
;MSSFGRISSPTVALVLAAFVSVWSCVAVDAKECYSCSGEGCVRPSTAGTTTDCANANDLCYTKYDATSLLPIERGCLVLDAVATCTGETCVYCDTADLCNEVSSPNHRCAVCSSLADPNCLSDPSALSNVQCPAPSNVDLTAAQCYSRVIGAATERGCITSQTDVDSCAGLDCATCVGSGCNRIEFPANRIQCVQCDDAGICNTDTTSTVYCADVDDVCVTMRRANGNTLKSCRMAMAAADAAFCAANPTQCNICGKKLCNTAAFSAAAAGKSCYQCDGTGCIRSSVHIATCERTDDDCFSMFTGFNPSRRGCTSELSRVELAACTGPECAICSEPECNLQSRSDHRCAHCSTVNDASCIAPASGALAAVQCPAPTTDVSDAQCLTKIVGDAATERGCISDASDLLSCAEDGHNCATCNIEREGEGCNKALFPSDRRRCTIGTTANSYCPNPWDDCVQLLQSGTRKRTCRSSLTDLERSFCASTSNRCSFCSSDNCNAAEVNFDYVECLSCDSATDVRCTTNPAALTTFDRCASCATAVITSGGKTTTRRGCLASLPADVSAQCSATATAGATCQRCSTNHCNVANFPADRLRCYRCTQPPCISHQDVVLEYCPEYRAGDSCLLQTDTAEQLLRLDCRSSLTDTELSTCAGRCQTCSTSGCNDPAAYGTSGSCVQCRSSLNALCRAQATQVAPEPCTNPANVACYSRLVDGVTERGCMSDLAASEQSACTRGENCLVCGSRTENCNTVQYPVAPIACFQCDSRTDGATCKAAQTGTATECPTYDAANKCYTIVQSNGDTVRKCSTLAREVECAAATACEVCLFRGCNSKDSVAVGVTEAPVQTTTPGPSGKAGTACASGVLTIVVLLGLWLVRPY
;
A
#
# COMPACT_ATOMS: atom_id res chain seq x y z
N MET A 1 -11.39 -63.05 55.27
CA MET A 1 -11.28 -63.11 56.75
C MET A 1 -12.40 -62.22 57.30
N SER A 2 -13.43 -62.75 57.94
CA SER A 2 -13.51 -63.06 59.40
C SER A 2 -13.87 -61.80 60.22
N SER A 3 -14.87 -61.76 61.11
CA SER A 3 -15.88 -62.76 61.51
C SER A 3 -17.03 -62.14 62.35
N PHE A 4 -18.13 -62.91 62.46
CA PHE A 4 -19.19 -62.96 63.51
C PHE A 4 -20.54 -62.27 63.19
N GLY A 5 -21.72 -62.89 63.40
CA GLY A 5 -22.09 -64.26 63.82
C GLY A 5 -23.59 -64.55 63.52
N ARG A 6 -24.05 -65.80 63.33
CA ARG A 6 -24.81 -66.64 64.33
C ARG A 6 -25.97 -65.88 65.01
N ILE A 7 -27.24 -66.34 65.10
CA ILE A 7 -27.96 -67.63 64.90
C ILE A 7 -29.49 -67.24 64.72
N SER A 8 -30.49 -68.00 64.25
CA SER A 8 -30.90 -69.42 64.29
C SER A 8 -31.81 -69.85 63.11
N SER A 9 -32.03 -71.17 62.95
CA SER A 9 -33.06 -71.87 62.13
C SER A 9 -34.43 -71.95 62.86
N PRO A 10 -35.48 -72.69 62.40
CA PRO A 10 -35.70 -73.48 61.17
C PRO A 10 -36.86 -72.90 60.31
N THR A 11 -37.54 -73.53 59.34
CA THR A 11 -37.76 -74.93 58.87
C THR A 11 -38.19 -74.82 57.36
N VAL A 12 -38.33 -75.84 56.48
CA VAL A 12 -38.47 -77.31 56.55
C VAL A 12 -37.58 -77.97 55.45
N ALA A 13 -37.49 -79.30 55.40
CA ALA A 13 -36.74 -80.07 54.40
C ALA A 13 -37.66 -80.83 53.41
N LEU A 14 -37.12 -81.22 52.25
CA LEU A 14 -37.36 -82.55 51.67
C LEU A 14 -36.22 -82.96 50.72
N VAL A 15 -36.05 -84.27 50.56
CA VAL A 15 -34.95 -84.94 49.84
C VAL A 15 -35.56 -85.81 48.75
N LEU A 16 -34.90 -85.91 47.60
CA LEU A 16 -34.93 -87.13 46.78
C LEU A 16 -33.72 -87.19 45.85
N ALA A 17 -32.97 -88.28 45.92
CA ALA A 17 -31.90 -88.62 44.98
C ALA A 17 -32.34 -89.81 44.12
N ALA A 18 -31.93 -89.84 42.86
CA ALA A 18 -32.14 -90.96 41.96
C ALA A 18 -30.84 -91.26 41.20
N PHE A 19 -30.20 -92.39 41.51
CA PHE A 19 -29.08 -92.92 40.73
C PHE A 19 -29.61 -93.61 39.47
N VAL A 20 -29.06 -93.29 38.29
CA VAL A 20 -29.26 -94.06 37.06
C VAL A 20 -27.91 -94.28 36.36
N SER A 21 -27.55 -95.56 36.23
CA SER A 21 -26.50 -96.20 35.42
C SER A 21 -25.35 -95.36 34.84
N VAL A 22 -24.13 -95.79 35.17
CA VAL A 22 -22.89 -95.46 34.44
C VAL A 22 -22.97 -95.91 32.98
N TRP A 23 -22.68 -94.99 32.06
CA TRP A 23 -22.05 -95.32 30.78
C TRP A 23 -20.82 -94.43 30.60
N SER A 24 -19.67 -94.93 31.07
CA SER A 24 -18.37 -94.27 30.89
C SER A 24 -17.89 -94.44 29.46
N CYS A 25 -18.50 -93.70 28.53
CA CYS A 25 -17.68 -93.10 27.49
C CYS A 25 -16.65 -92.23 28.21
N VAL A 26 -15.37 -92.43 27.92
CA VAL A 26 -14.41 -91.36 28.14
C VAL A 26 -14.75 -90.31 27.09
N ALA A 27 -15.61 -89.36 27.47
CA ALA A 27 -15.61 -88.06 26.84
C ALA A 27 -14.22 -87.50 27.10
N VAL A 28 -13.34 -87.69 26.10
CA VAL A 28 -12.22 -86.79 25.91
C VAL A 28 -12.86 -85.46 25.62
N ASP A 29 -12.70 -84.48 26.50
CA ASP A 29 -13.21 -83.13 26.28
C ASP A 29 -12.53 -82.61 25.01
N ALA A 30 -13.31 -82.55 23.92
CA ALA A 30 -12.83 -82.16 22.61
C ALA A 30 -12.56 -80.65 22.64
N LYS A 31 -11.34 -80.26 22.29
CA LYS A 31 -10.91 -78.85 22.37
C LYS A 31 -11.85 -77.99 21.52
N GLU A 32 -12.54 -77.03 22.11
CA GLU A 32 -13.36 -76.10 21.34
C GLU A 32 -12.46 -74.95 20.85
N CYS A 33 -12.42 -74.71 19.55
CA CYS A 33 -11.59 -73.65 18.95
C CYS A 33 -12.44 -72.74 18.05
N TYR A 34 -12.10 -71.45 17.97
CA TYR A 34 -12.68 -70.58 16.94
C TYR A 34 -12.25 -71.05 15.55
N SER A 35 -13.19 -71.10 14.60
CA SER A 35 -12.96 -71.50 13.21
C SER A 35 -13.40 -70.39 12.25
N CYS A 36 -12.51 -69.99 11.33
CA CYS A 36 -12.81 -68.99 10.31
C CYS A 36 -11.79 -69.06 9.15
N SER A 37 -12.14 -68.48 8.01
CA SER A 37 -11.22 -68.29 6.88
C SER A 37 -11.47 -66.97 6.14
N GLY A 38 -10.40 -66.37 5.64
CA GLY A 38 -10.42 -65.06 4.98
C GLY A 38 -10.84 -63.91 5.89
N GLU A 39 -11.43 -62.88 5.29
CA GLU A 39 -11.82 -61.62 5.96
C GLU A 39 -12.83 -61.81 7.11
N GLY A 40 -13.51 -62.96 7.18
CA GLY A 40 -14.43 -63.30 8.27
C GLY A 40 -13.76 -63.47 9.64
N CYS A 41 -12.43 -63.56 9.70
CA CYS A 41 -11.68 -63.71 10.95
C CYS A 41 -11.49 -62.42 11.77
N VAL A 42 -11.87 -61.24 11.25
CA VAL A 42 -11.38 -59.93 11.74
C VAL A 42 -12.35 -59.21 12.71
N ARG A 43 -13.35 -59.88 13.31
CA ARG A 43 -14.11 -59.34 14.48
C ARG A 43 -14.58 -60.43 15.47
N PRO A 44 -14.77 -60.12 16.77
CA PRO A 44 -14.59 -61.14 17.81
C PRO A 44 -15.87 -61.87 18.27
N SER A 45 -17.02 -61.21 18.35
CA SER A 45 -18.19 -61.75 19.08
C SER A 45 -19.24 -62.49 18.25
N THR A 46 -19.16 -62.45 16.92
CA THR A 46 -20.18 -63.05 16.02
C THR A 46 -19.59 -63.76 14.79
N ALA A 47 -18.29 -64.05 14.76
CA ALA A 47 -17.74 -65.03 13.80
C ALA A 47 -18.36 -66.44 14.00
N GLY A 48 -18.89 -66.71 15.20
CA GLY A 48 -20.03 -67.60 15.47
C GLY A 48 -19.83 -69.09 15.19
N THR A 49 -18.67 -69.47 14.67
CA THR A 49 -18.36 -70.83 14.22
C THR A 49 -17.22 -71.33 15.09
N THR A 50 -17.56 -71.88 16.25
CA THR A 50 -16.63 -72.73 16.98
C THR A 50 -16.59 -74.11 16.32
N THR A 51 -15.55 -74.88 16.60
CA THR A 51 -15.45 -76.28 16.20
C THR A 51 -14.80 -77.07 17.31
N ASP A 52 -15.41 -78.21 17.63
CA ASP A 52 -14.78 -79.25 18.45
C ASP A 52 -13.65 -79.87 17.62
N CYS A 53 -12.46 -80.03 18.20
CA CYS A 53 -11.37 -80.75 17.55
C CYS A 53 -11.56 -82.26 17.58
N ALA A 54 -11.00 -82.95 16.58
CA ALA A 54 -11.24 -84.39 16.40
C ALA A 54 -10.55 -85.27 17.45
N ASN A 55 -9.48 -84.77 18.09
CA ASN A 55 -8.67 -85.53 19.05
C ASN A 55 -8.34 -84.72 20.32
N ALA A 56 -8.04 -85.45 21.40
CA ALA A 56 -7.59 -84.92 22.71
C ALA A 56 -6.43 -83.91 22.65
N ASN A 57 -5.55 -84.08 21.66
CA ASN A 57 -4.24 -83.43 21.57
C ASN A 57 -4.17 -82.44 20.40
N ASP A 58 -5.31 -82.13 19.78
CA ASP A 58 -5.41 -81.12 18.73
C ASP A 58 -5.43 -79.73 19.37
N LEU A 59 -4.69 -78.78 18.79
CA LEU A 59 -4.44 -77.47 19.39
C LEU A 59 -5.25 -76.39 18.66
N CYS A 60 -5.69 -75.35 19.36
CA CYS A 60 -6.31 -74.22 18.67
C CYS A 60 -5.23 -73.36 18.01
N TYR A 61 -5.44 -72.91 16.76
CA TYR A 61 -4.47 -72.08 16.04
C TYR A 61 -5.08 -70.84 15.36
N THR A 62 -4.20 -69.89 15.05
CA THR A 62 -4.49 -68.71 14.23
C THR A 62 -3.34 -68.46 13.26
N LYS A 63 -3.66 -68.29 11.96
CA LYS A 63 -2.75 -67.74 10.94
C LYS A 63 -3.05 -66.26 10.71
N TYR A 64 -2.01 -65.50 10.44
CA TYR A 64 -2.06 -64.07 10.10
C TYR A 64 -1.55 -63.85 8.69
N ASP A 65 -2.12 -62.87 7.99
CA ASP A 65 -1.45 -62.32 6.82
C ASP A 65 -0.17 -61.59 7.25
N ALA A 66 0.92 -61.79 6.51
CA ALA A 66 2.24 -61.28 6.84
C ALA A 66 2.37 -59.76 6.68
N THR A 67 1.44 -59.11 5.96
CA THR A 67 1.49 -57.67 5.66
C THR A 67 0.58 -56.88 6.60
N SER A 68 -0.69 -57.28 6.67
CA SER A 68 -1.74 -56.64 7.47
C SER A 68 -1.77 -57.09 8.92
N LEU A 69 -1.06 -58.16 9.30
CA LEU A 69 -1.07 -58.76 10.65
C LEU A 69 -2.46 -59.22 11.15
N LEU A 70 -3.49 -59.14 10.30
CA LEU A 70 -4.85 -59.56 10.60
C LEU A 70 -4.96 -61.10 10.53
N PRO A 71 -5.79 -61.71 11.38
CA PRO A 71 -6.05 -63.15 11.28
C PRO A 71 -6.76 -63.47 9.96
N ILE A 72 -6.32 -64.54 9.28
CA ILE A 72 -6.87 -65.00 7.98
C ILE A 72 -7.36 -66.45 8.02
N GLU A 73 -6.99 -67.22 9.05
CA GLU A 73 -7.47 -68.57 9.26
C GLU A 73 -7.42 -68.89 10.75
N ARG A 74 -8.43 -69.58 11.27
CA ARG A 74 -8.46 -70.16 12.62
C ARG A 74 -9.08 -71.54 12.58
N GLY A 75 -8.70 -72.41 13.52
CA GLY A 75 -9.35 -73.70 13.72
C GLY A 75 -8.52 -74.64 14.60
N CYS A 76 -8.73 -75.94 14.39
CA CYS A 76 -7.97 -77.02 15.02
C CYS A 76 -6.70 -77.38 14.24
N LEU A 77 -5.61 -77.61 14.94
CA LEU A 77 -4.30 -78.00 14.44
C LEU A 77 -3.96 -79.37 15.01
N VAL A 78 -4.01 -80.40 14.16
CA VAL A 78 -3.65 -81.76 14.55
C VAL A 78 -2.17 -81.85 14.94
N LEU A 79 -1.84 -82.71 15.91
CA LEU A 79 -0.51 -82.76 16.55
C LEU A 79 0.65 -82.91 15.54
N ASP A 80 0.49 -83.73 14.50
CA ASP A 80 1.51 -83.93 13.46
C ASP A 80 1.72 -82.69 12.55
N ALA A 81 0.76 -81.77 12.51
CA ALA A 81 0.82 -80.55 11.73
C ALA A 81 1.42 -79.36 12.50
N VAL A 82 1.71 -79.49 13.80
CA VAL A 82 2.21 -78.39 14.65
C VAL A 82 3.48 -77.76 14.10
N ALA A 83 4.38 -78.56 13.51
CA ALA A 83 5.61 -78.08 12.85
C ALA A 83 5.37 -77.20 11.60
N THR A 84 4.12 -77.06 11.13
CA THR A 84 3.73 -76.17 10.03
C THR A 84 3.12 -74.83 10.50
N CYS A 85 2.80 -74.72 11.79
CA CYS A 85 2.27 -73.49 12.40
C CYS A 85 3.25 -72.92 13.43
N THR A 86 4.35 -72.35 12.93
CA THR A 86 5.40 -71.75 13.78
C THR A 86 5.95 -70.48 13.17
N GLY A 87 6.06 -69.42 13.97
CA GLY A 87 6.69 -68.15 13.58
C GLY A 87 5.75 -66.96 13.74
N GLU A 88 6.01 -65.89 12.98
CA GLU A 88 5.29 -64.62 13.08
C GLU A 88 3.91 -64.64 12.39
N THR A 89 3.68 -65.61 11.50
CA THR A 89 2.46 -65.75 10.69
C THR A 89 1.53 -66.89 11.14
N CYS A 90 1.92 -67.72 12.11
CA CYS A 90 1.05 -68.75 12.68
C CYS A 90 1.41 -69.05 14.14
N VAL A 91 0.40 -69.04 15.01
CA VAL A 91 0.51 -69.39 16.43
C VAL A 91 -0.54 -70.43 16.83
N TYR A 92 -0.25 -71.20 17.86
CA TYR A 92 -1.16 -72.19 18.43
C TYR A 92 -1.14 -72.14 19.97
N CYS A 93 -2.17 -72.71 20.59
CA CYS A 93 -2.36 -72.74 22.03
C CYS A 93 -3.11 -73.99 22.51
N ASP A 94 -2.89 -74.35 23.77
CA ASP A 94 -3.56 -75.44 24.49
C ASP A 94 -4.10 -74.98 25.86
N THR A 95 -4.02 -73.69 26.17
CA THR A 95 -4.18 -73.16 27.54
C THR A 95 -5.61 -73.25 28.08
N ALA A 96 -6.61 -73.18 27.20
CA ALA A 96 -8.04 -73.34 27.46
C ALA A 96 -8.75 -73.59 26.13
N ASP A 97 -10.05 -73.89 26.18
CA ASP A 97 -10.92 -73.76 25.00
C ASP A 97 -10.96 -72.29 24.52
N LEU A 98 -11.20 -72.10 23.22
CA LEU A 98 -11.28 -70.82 22.52
C LEU A 98 -10.02 -69.93 22.66
N CYS A 99 -8.88 -70.51 23.04
CA CYS A 99 -7.64 -69.76 23.32
C CYS A 99 -7.03 -69.06 22.09
N ASN A 100 -7.48 -69.34 20.87
CA ASN A 100 -6.94 -68.79 19.63
C ASN A 100 -7.45 -67.36 19.29
N GLU A 101 -7.88 -66.58 20.28
CA GLU A 101 -8.25 -65.16 20.14
C GLU A 101 -7.06 -64.18 20.31
N VAL A 102 -5.91 -64.53 19.75
CA VAL A 102 -4.66 -63.77 19.85
C VAL A 102 -4.34 -62.96 18.59
N SER A 103 -3.66 -61.82 18.76
CA SER A 103 -3.10 -60.99 17.68
C SER A 103 -1.78 -61.57 17.13
N SER A 104 -1.33 -61.09 15.95
CA SER A 104 -0.04 -61.51 15.38
C SER A 104 1.12 -61.21 16.34
N PRO A 105 2.12 -62.11 16.49
CA PRO A 105 3.36 -61.86 17.23
C PRO A 105 4.10 -60.55 16.91
N ASN A 106 3.84 -59.94 15.74
CA ASN A 106 4.44 -58.66 15.35
C ASN A 106 3.61 -57.44 15.79
N HIS A 107 2.33 -57.60 16.13
CA HIS A 107 1.46 -56.56 16.66
C HIS A 107 1.71 -56.38 18.17
N ARG A 108 2.80 -55.69 18.49
CA ARG A 108 3.27 -55.44 19.86
C ARG A 108 3.60 -53.99 20.07
N CYS A 109 3.16 -53.40 21.18
CA CYS A 109 3.31 -51.98 21.48
C CYS A 109 3.78 -51.76 22.92
N ALA A 110 4.36 -50.60 23.21
CA ALA A 110 4.41 -50.15 24.60
C ALA A 110 2.99 -49.78 25.05
N VAL A 111 2.60 -50.23 26.25
CA VAL A 111 1.27 -49.96 26.83
C VAL A 111 1.47 -49.40 28.24
N CYS A 112 1.14 -48.12 28.44
CA CYS A 112 1.35 -47.42 29.71
C CYS A 112 0.56 -46.11 29.80
N SER A 113 0.52 -45.54 31.01
CA SER A 113 0.10 -44.16 31.28
C SER A 113 1.08 -43.53 32.27
N SER A 114 1.46 -42.27 32.06
CA SER A 114 2.40 -41.54 32.93
C SER A 114 1.88 -41.29 34.35
N LEU A 115 0.60 -41.58 34.61
CA LEU A 115 -0.01 -41.60 35.94
C LEU A 115 0.32 -42.87 36.75
N ALA A 116 0.78 -43.94 36.08
CA ALA A 116 1.08 -45.24 36.68
C ALA A 116 2.55 -45.66 36.51
N ASP A 117 3.18 -45.31 35.38
CA ASP A 117 4.61 -45.50 35.13
C ASP A 117 5.21 -44.20 34.57
N PRO A 118 6.09 -43.48 35.31
CA PRO A 118 6.67 -42.23 34.83
C PRO A 118 7.48 -42.40 33.54
N ASN A 119 8.06 -43.58 33.29
CA ASN A 119 8.82 -43.88 32.08
C ASN A 119 7.98 -43.74 30.80
N CYS A 120 6.65 -43.84 30.91
CA CYS A 120 5.72 -43.58 29.81
C CYS A 120 5.92 -42.19 29.17
N LEU A 121 6.35 -41.21 29.97
CA LEU A 121 6.79 -39.89 29.53
C LEU A 121 8.33 -39.76 29.53
N SER A 122 9.00 -40.13 30.62
CA SER A 122 10.41 -39.74 30.85
C SER A 122 11.45 -40.60 30.14
N ASP A 123 11.20 -41.89 29.94
CA ASP A 123 12.07 -42.80 29.19
C ASP A 123 11.22 -43.86 28.46
N PRO A 124 10.60 -43.50 27.33
CA PRO A 124 9.84 -44.45 26.55
C PRO A 124 10.72 -45.52 25.89
N SER A 125 12.04 -45.32 25.86
CA SER A 125 13.00 -46.30 25.36
C SER A 125 13.20 -47.46 26.33
N ALA A 126 13.02 -47.26 27.65
CA ALA A 126 13.07 -48.31 28.66
C ALA A 126 11.82 -49.21 28.72
N LEU A 127 10.69 -48.79 28.13
CA LEU A 127 9.43 -49.54 28.14
C LEU A 127 9.56 -50.90 27.43
N SER A 128 8.74 -51.88 27.84
CA SER A 128 8.68 -53.20 27.17
C SER A 128 7.49 -53.30 26.20
N ASN A 129 7.66 -54.03 25.09
CA ASN A 129 6.60 -54.27 24.12
C ASN A 129 5.65 -55.38 24.65
N VAL A 130 4.41 -55.04 24.95
CA VAL A 130 3.34 -56.00 25.31
C VAL A 130 2.65 -56.52 24.04
N GLN A 131 2.11 -57.73 24.08
CA GLN A 131 1.29 -58.29 23.01
C GLN A 131 -0.07 -57.58 22.98
N CYS A 132 -0.51 -57.09 21.82
CA CYS A 132 -1.77 -56.37 21.71
C CYS A 132 -2.99 -57.31 21.76
N PRO A 133 -4.18 -56.83 22.16
CA PRO A 133 -5.44 -57.56 21.94
C PRO A 133 -5.69 -57.79 20.44
N ALA A 134 -6.57 -58.76 20.10
CA ALA A 134 -6.88 -59.06 18.71
C ALA A 134 -7.54 -57.87 17.97
N PRO A 135 -7.12 -57.53 16.75
CA PRO A 135 -7.69 -56.41 15.97
C PRO A 135 -9.10 -56.70 15.44
N SER A 136 -9.91 -55.65 15.26
CA SER A 136 -11.38 -55.73 15.12
C SER A 136 -11.97 -54.78 14.06
N ASN A 137 -11.83 -55.13 12.77
CA ASN A 137 -12.02 -54.27 11.59
C ASN A 137 -11.19 -52.97 11.69
N VAL A 138 -9.88 -53.08 11.47
CA VAL A 138 -8.93 -51.94 11.43
C VAL A 138 -7.75 -52.27 10.54
N ASP A 139 -7.17 -51.26 9.88
CA ASP A 139 -6.00 -51.41 9.02
C ASP A 139 -4.69 -51.26 9.81
N LEU A 140 -4.11 -52.39 10.22
CA LEU A 140 -2.81 -52.45 10.88
C LEU A 140 -1.61 -52.26 9.91
N THR A 141 -1.82 -52.09 8.59
CA THR A 141 -0.75 -51.58 7.70
C THR A 141 -0.56 -50.08 7.86
N ALA A 142 -1.64 -49.36 8.24
CA ALA A 142 -1.62 -47.92 8.47
C ALA A 142 -1.33 -47.53 9.93
N ALA A 143 -1.85 -48.29 10.91
CA ALA A 143 -1.71 -47.95 12.33
C ALA A 143 -1.72 -49.20 13.25
N GLN A 144 -0.63 -49.43 13.99
CA GLN A 144 -0.47 -50.58 14.90
C GLN A 144 -0.46 -50.19 16.38
N CYS A 145 0.24 -49.10 16.69
CA CYS A 145 0.37 -48.55 18.03
C CYS A 145 0.01 -47.05 18.02
N TYR A 146 -0.28 -46.49 19.20
CA TYR A 146 -0.41 -45.05 19.39
C TYR A 146 0.46 -44.54 20.56
N SER A 147 0.80 -43.26 20.49
CA SER A 147 1.19 -42.41 21.63
C SER A 147 0.25 -41.22 21.68
N ARG A 148 -0.23 -40.82 22.86
CA ARG A 148 -1.15 -39.68 23.01
C ARG A 148 -0.96 -38.92 24.32
N VAL A 149 -1.54 -37.73 24.40
CA VAL A 149 -1.65 -36.94 25.62
C VAL A 149 -3.12 -36.66 25.91
N ILE A 150 -3.54 -36.88 27.16
CA ILE A 150 -4.88 -36.55 27.67
C ILE A 150 -4.70 -35.69 28.93
N GLY A 151 -4.92 -34.38 28.78
CA GLY A 151 -4.54 -33.40 29.80
C GLY A 151 -3.05 -33.48 30.09
N ALA A 152 -2.67 -33.73 31.34
CA ALA A 152 -1.27 -33.92 31.73
C ALA A 152 -0.75 -35.37 31.64
N ALA A 153 -1.59 -36.33 31.24
CA ALA A 153 -1.21 -37.74 31.16
C ALA A 153 -0.72 -38.10 29.75
N THR A 154 0.49 -38.65 29.65
CA THR A 154 0.99 -39.25 28.40
C THR A 154 0.68 -40.75 28.42
N GLU A 155 -0.03 -41.23 27.39
CA GLU A 155 -0.46 -42.62 27.27
C GLU A 155 0.12 -43.26 26.00
N ARG A 156 0.36 -44.56 26.07
CA ARG A 156 0.83 -45.38 24.94
C ARG A 156 -0.01 -46.66 24.90
N GLY A 157 -0.38 -47.12 23.71
CA GLY A 157 -1.26 -48.27 23.56
C GLY A 157 -1.25 -48.90 22.18
N CYS A 158 -2.08 -49.92 22.04
CA CYS A 158 -2.33 -50.66 20.80
C CYS A 158 -3.52 -50.07 20.05
N ILE A 159 -3.46 -50.05 18.72
CA ILE A 159 -4.64 -49.91 17.87
C ILE A 159 -5.27 -51.31 17.73
N THR A 160 -6.53 -51.49 18.11
CA THR A 160 -7.25 -52.77 17.98
C THR A 160 -8.60 -52.63 17.29
N SER A 161 -9.04 -51.41 16.98
CA SER A 161 -10.30 -51.10 16.29
C SER A 161 -10.16 -49.79 15.52
N GLN A 162 -11.03 -49.56 14.53
CA GLN A 162 -11.11 -48.26 13.86
C GLN A 162 -11.38 -47.12 14.87
N THR A 163 -12.13 -47.39 15.93
CA THR A 163 -12.41 -46.41 17.00
C THR A 163 -11.15 -45.98 17.74
N ASP A 164 -10.11 -46.79 17.84
CA ASP A 164 -8.82 -46.38 18.42
C ASP A 164 -8.06 -45.41 17.49
N VAL A 165 -8.18 -45.61 16.17
CA VAL A 165 -7.64 -44.68 15.15
C VAL A 165 -8.42 -43.36 15.16
N ASP A 166 -9.75 -43.43 15.15
CA ASP A 166 -10.63 -42.26 15.17
C ASP A 166 -10.45 -41.44 16.48
N SER A 167 -10.15 -42.12 17.59
CA SER A 167 -9.81 -41.50 18.89
C SER A 167 -8.36 -40.99 18.95
N CYS A 168 -7.56 -41.20 17.91
CA CYS A 168 -6.16 -40.78 17.80
C CYS A 168 -6.00 -39.67 16.74
N ALA A 169 -6.69 -38.55 16.96
CA ALA A 169 -6.70 -37.41 16.06
C ALA A 169 -6.07 -36.15 16.69
N GLY A 170 -5.61 -35.22 15.84
CA GLY A 170 -5.00 -33.95 16.26
C GLY A 170 -3.52 -34.08 16.64
N LEU A 171 -2.95 -32.98 17.17
CA LEU A 171 -1.50 -32.88 17.48
C LEU A 171 -1.09 -33.61 18.77
N ASP A 172 -2.07 -34.11 19.53
CA ASP A 172 -1.88 -34.79 20.81
C ASP A 172 -2.12 -36.30 20.70
N CYS A 173 -2.22 -36.84 19.49
CA CYS A 173 -2.03 -38.27 19.23
C CYS A 173 -1.18 -38.50 17.97
N ALA A 174 -0.39 -39.57 17.97
CA ALA A 174 0.22 -40.10 16.76
C ALA A 174 0.13 -41.64 16.76
N THR A 175 -0.34 -42.18 15.64
CA THR A 175 -0.23 -43.60 15.32
C THR A 175 1.13 -43.92 14.71
N CYS A 176 1.53 -45.19 14.76
CA CYS A 176 2.72 -45.69 14.06
C CYS A 176 2.60 -47.18 13.72
N VAL A 177 3.52 -47.65 12.87
CA VAL A 177 3.58 -49.02 12.35
C VAL A 177 4.91 -49.67 12.78
N GLY A 178 4.87 -50.94 13.17
CA GLY A 178 6.02 -51.73 13.60
C GLY A 178 6.07 -52.00 15.11
N SER A 179 6.61 -53.17 15.49
CA SER A 179 6.69 -53.63 16.88
C SER A 179 7.41 -52.64 17.79
N GLY A 180 6.67 -52.01 18.70
CA GLY A 180 7.17 -51.02 19.65
C GLY A 180 7.51 -49.66 19.04
N CYS A 181 6.98 -49.32 17.86
CA CYS A 181 7.20 -48.02 17.22
C CYS A 181 6.83 -46.83 18.14
N ASN A 182 5.88 -47.03 19.06
CA ASN A 182 5.42 -46.04 20.03
C ASN A 182 6.35 -45.89 21.25
N ARG A 183 7.66 -46.18 21.13
CA ARG A 183 8.69 -46.00 22.18
C ARG A 183 9.60 -44.79 21.98
N ILE A 184 9.25 -43.91 21.05
CA ILE A 184 9.88 -42.60 20.86
C ILE A 184 9.24 -41.52 21.76
N GLU A 185 9.91 -40.38 21.90
CA GLU A 185 9.35 -39.18 22.55
C GLU A 185 8.00 -38.79 21.92
N PHE A 186 7.02 -38.35 22.74
CA PHE A 186 5.73 -37.88 22.24
C PHE A 186 5.13 -36.70 23.04
N PRO A 187 4.61 -35.65 22.35
CA PRO A 187 4.90 -35.26 20.97
C PRO A 187 6.42 -35.09 20.71
N ALA A 188 6.86 -35.09 19.45
CA ALA A 188 8.27 -34.86 19.14
C ALA A 188 8.70 -33.45 19.56
N ASN A 189 9.86 -33.33 20.19
CA ASN A 189 10.34 -32.14 20.91
C ASN A 189 9.47 -31.75 22.12
N ARG A 190 8.84 -32.72 22.80
CA ARG A 190 8.09 -32.49 24.06
C ARG A 190 8.91 -31.62 25.00
N ILE A 191 8.29 -30.55 25.49
CA ILE A 191 8.97 -29.55 26.32
C ILE A 191 9.61 -30.22 27.56
N GLN A 192 10.93 -30.05 27.66
CA GLN A 192 11.76 -30.56 28.72
C GLN A 192 12.58 -29.39 29.25
N CYS A 193 12.60 -29.23 30.56
CA CYS A 193 13.25 -28.10 31.23
C CYS A 193 14.27 -28.59 32.24
N VAL A 194 15.30 -27.78 32.47
CA VAL A 194 16.14 -27.88 33.66
C VAL A 194 15.29 -27.58 34.89
N GLN A 195 15.42 -28.41 35.92
CA GLN A 195 14.72 -28.27 37.20
C GLN A 195 15.73 -28.26 38.36
N CYS A 196 15.71 -27.18 39.14
CA CYS A 196 16.53 -26.99 40.34
C CYS A 196 15.99 -25.82 41.18
N ASP A 197 16.24 -25.82 42.49
CA ASP A 197 15.81 -24.73 43.39
C ASP A 197 16.88 -24.35 44.43
N ASP A 198 18.06 -23.92 43.95
CA ASP A 198 19.06 -23.21 44.76
C ASP A 198 20.05 -22.41 43.89
N ALA A 199 20.62 -21.33 44.44
CA ALA A 199 21.62 -20.49 43.77
C ALA A 199 22.91 -21.26 43.37
N GLY A 200 23.36 -22.21 44.19
CA GLY A 200 24.56 -22.99 43.93
C GLY A 200 24.36 -24.05 42.85
N ILE A 201 23.22 -24.77 42.89
CA ILE A 201 22.94 -25.87 41.95
C ILE A 201 22.46 -25.34 40.59
N CYS A 202 21.63 -24.30 40.54
CA CYS A 202 21.05 -23.82 39.27
C CYS A 202 22.03 -23.12 38.32
N ASN A 203 23.28 -22.92 38.75
CA ASN A 203 24.35 -22.29 37.96
C ASN A 203 25.49 -23.27 37.63
N THR A 204 25.28 -24.59 37.74
CA THR A 204 26.23 -25.62 37.30
C THR A 204 25.63 -26.55 36.24
N ASP A 205 26.49 -27.18 35.44
CA ASP A 205 26.10 -28.11 34.37
C ASP A 205 25.47 -29.43 34.88
N THR A 206 25.47 -29.66 36.20
CA THR A 206 25.03 -30.89 36.86
C THR A 206 23.57 -30.83 37.32
N THR A 207 22.70 -30.22 36.53
CA THR A 207 21.29 -30.00 36.88
C THR A 207 20.37 -31.08 36.30
N SER A 208 19.36 -31.49 37.07
CA SER A 208 18.33 -32.44 36.63
C SER A 208 17.43 -31.84 35.54
N THR A 209 16.98 -32.67 34.60
CA THR A 209 16.00 -32.30 33.57
C THR A 209 14.70 -33.06 33.76
N VAL A 210 13.58 -32.40 33.47
CA VAL A 210 12.23 -32.96 33.63
C VAL A 210 11.38 -32.61 32.41
N TYR A 211 10.54 -33.54 31.95
CA TYR A 211 9.51 -33.22 30.96
C TYR A 211 8.35 -32.52 31.65
N CYS A 212 7.82 -31.47 31.05
CA CYS A 212 6.66 -30.78 31.62
C CYS A 212 5.41 -31.65 31.46
N ALA A 213 4.54 -31.60 32.48
CA ALA A 213 3.37 -32.45 32.54
C ALA A 213 2.33 -32.08 31.46
N ASP A 214 2.18 -30.78 31.18
CA ASP A 214 1.44 -30.28 30.03
C ASP A 214 2.29 -30.36 28.74
N VAL A 215 1.66 -30.17 27.59
CA VAL A 215 2.29 -30.09 26.25
C VAL A 215 2.55 -28.65 25.82
N ASP A 216 1.79 -27.70 26.35
CA ASP A 216 1.89 -26.26 26.06
C ASP A 216 2.63 -25.46 27.16
N ASP A 217 3.18 -26.16 28.17
CA ASP A 217 4.05 -25.56 29.19
C ASP A 217 5.36 -25.01 28.58
N VAL A 218 6.04 -24.15 29.34
CA VAL A 218 7.28 -23.48 28.93
C VAL A 218 8.30 -23.54 30.05
N CYS A 219 9.59 -23.44 29.70
CA CYS A 219 10.63 -23.39 30.71
C CYS A 219 10.77 -21.98 31.30
N VAL A 220 11.13 -21.92 32.58
CA VAL A 220 11.46 -20.67 33.28
C VAL A 220 12.83 -20.78 33.96
N THR A 221 13.56 -19.67 33.97
CA THR A 221 14.65 -19.39 34.91
C THR A 221 14.30 -18.09 35.66
N MET A 222 13.98 -18.20 36.94
CA MET A 222 13.61 -17.08 37.80
C MET A 222 14.71 -16.76 38.81
N ARG A 223 14.91 -15.48 39.14
CA ARG A 223 15.69 -15.05 40.31
C ARG A 223 14.79 -14.42 41.39
N ARG A 224 14.69 -15.07 42.55
CA ARG A 224 13.96 -14.55 43.71
C ARG A 224 14.68 -13.35 44.33
N ALA A 225 13.93 -12.53 45.08
CA ALA A 225 14.46 -11.31 45.73
C ALA A 225 15.58 -11.55 46.76
N ASN A 226 15.74 -12.77 47.28
CA ASN A 226 16.88 -13.17 48.14
C ASN A 226 18.16 -13.51 47.34
N GLY A 227 18.10 -13.50 46.01
CA GLY A 227 19.19 -13.84 45.11
C GLY A 227 19.14 -15.27 44.56
N ASN A 228 18.31 -16.17 45.13
CA ASN A 228 18.23 -17.57 44.71
C ASN A 228 17.67 -17.71 43.30
N THR A 229 18.18 -18.68 42.56
CA THR A 229 17.69 -19.04 41.22
C THR A 229 16.80 -20.28 41.31
N LEU A 230 15.64 -20.23 40.66
CA LEU A 230 14.77 -21.38 40.39
C LEU A 230 14.82 -21.67 38.89
N LYS A 231 14.93 -22.95 38.51
CA LYS A 231 14.61 -23.42 37.16
C LYS A 231 13.50 -24.46 37.22
N SER A 232 12.51 -24.36 36.34
CA SER A 232 11.32 -25.21 36.34
C SER A 232 10.62 -25.18 34.97
N CYS A 233 9.63 -26.05 34.80
CA CYS A 233 8.48 -25.77 33.93
C CYS A 233 7.57 -24.71 34.60
N ARG A 234 6.89 -23.85 33.82
CA ARG A 234 6.11 -22.72 34.31
C ARG A 234 4.83 -23.14 35.05
N MET A 235 4.10 -24.14 34.55
CA MET A 235 2.89 -24.63 35.23
C MET A 235 3.21 -25.45 36.48
N ALA A 236 4.46 -25.91 36.64
CA ALA A 236 4.96 -26.58 37.83
C ALA A 236 5.48 -25.62 38.93
N MET A 237 5.46 -24.29 38.70
CA MET A 237 5.88 -23.31 39.70
C MET A 237 4.96 -23.26 40.92
N ALA A 238 5.53 -23.01 42.10
CA ALA A 238 4.73 -22.64 43.27
C ALA A 238 3.98 -21.32 43.00
N ALA A 239 2.72 -21.21 43.45
CA ALA A 239 1.87 -20.03 43.19
C ALA A 239 2.50 -18.69 43.63
N ALA A 240 3.34 -18.68 44.68
CA ALA A 240 4.07 -17.50 45.12
C ALA A 240 5.18 -17.08 44.12
N ASP A 241 5.89 -18.05 43.53
CA ASP A 241 6.93 -17.80 42.52
C ASP A 241 6.32 -17.37 41.19
N ALA A 242 5.20 -17.98 40.78
CA ALA A 242 4.45 -17.57 39.59
C ALA A 242 3.90 -16.13 39.73
N ALA A 243 3.35 -15.77 40.90
CA ALA A 243 2.92 -14.41 41.21
C ALA A 243 4.10 -13.42 41.26
N PHE A 244 5.26 -13.85 41.74
CA PHE A 244 6.48 -13.03 41.71
C PHE A 244 6.91 -12.70 40.28
N CYS A 245 6.89 -13.67 39.35
CA CYS A 245 7.19 -13.42 37.95
C CYS A 245 6.19 -12.46 37.29
N ALA A 246 4.88 -12.64 37.53
CA ALA A 246 3.86 -11.74 36.98
C ALA A 246 4.03 -10.29 37.47
N ALA A 247 4.55 -10.08 38.69
CA ALA A 247 4.86 -8.76 39.23
C ALA A 247 6.26 -8.23 38.86
N ASN A 248 7.19 -9.10 38.44
CA ASN A 248 8.60 -8.76 38.18
C ASN A 248 9.13 -9.44 36.89
N PRO A 249 8.65 -9.08 35.68
CA PRO A 249 9.03 -9.79 34.45
C PRO A 249 10.54 -9.86 34.20
N THR A 250 11.29 -8.80 34.54
CA THR A 250 12.76 -8.75 34.38
C THR A 250 13.54 -9.69 35.32
N GLN A 251 12.86 -10.40 36.22
CA GLN A 251 13.44 -11.44 37.07
C GLN A 251 13.11 -12.86 36.60
N CYS A 252 12.39 -13.03 35.49
CA CYS A 252 11.93 -14.33 35.00
C CYS A 252 12.12 -14.49 33.49
N ASN A 253 13.09 -15.30 33.10
CA ASN A 253 13.39 -15.61 31.71
C ASN A 253 12.53 -16.81 31.31
N ILE A 254 11.56 -16.60 30.41
CA ILE A 254 10.64 -17.63 29.91
C ILE A 254 11.09 -18.06 28.50
N CYS A 255 11.05 -19.36 28.19
CA CYS A 255 11.43 -19.86 26.87
C CYS A 255 10.70 -21.17 26.51
N GLY A 256 10.44 -21.38 25.21
CA GLY A 256 9.55 -22.43 24.69
C GLY A 256 10.22 -23.63 24.01
N LYS A 257 11.53 -23.59 23.73
CA LYS A 257 12.24 -24.69 23.06
C LYS A 257 12.82 -25.69 24.08
N LYS A 258 12.95 -26.95 23.67
CA LYS A 258 13.44 -28.03 24.55
C LYS A 258 14.81 -27.68 25.15
N LEU A 259 14.91 -27.70 26.48
CA LEU A 259 16.09 -27.37 27.29
C LEU A 259 16.63 -25.94 27.13
N CYS A 260 15.80 -24.99 26.67
CA CYS A 260 16.17 -23.58 26.51
C CYS A 260 16.63 -22.89 27.81
N ASN A 261 16.16 -23.33 28.98
CA ASN A 261 16.52 -22.75 30.28
C ASN A 261 17.85 -23.29 30.87
N THR A 262 18.68 -23.93 30.06
CA THR A 262 20.03 -24.41 30.44
C THR A 262 20.98 -23.29 30.84
N ALA A 263 20.95 -22.13 30.16
CA ALA A 263 21.79 -20.98 30.48
C ALA A 263 21.61 -20.46 31.93
N ALA A 264 22.66 -19.83 32.48
CA ALA A 264 22.57 -19.14 33.77
C ALA A 264 21.57 -17.96 33.72
N PHE A 265 21.03 -17.55 34.87
CA PHE A 265 20.10 -16.42 34.92
C PHE A 265 20.77 -15.12 34.44
N SER A 266 20.09 -14.38 33.56
CA SER A 266 20.49 -13.06 33.10
C SER A 266 19.31 -12.11 33.12
N ALA A 267 19.41 -11.03 33.92
CA ALA A 267 18.43 -9.93 33.93
C ALA A 267 18.51 -9.04 32.67
N ALA A 268 19.40 -9.36 31.72
CA ALA A 268 19.51 -8.72 30.41
C ALA A 268 19.02 -9.63 29.27
N ALA A 269 18.41 -10.79 29.58
CA ALA A 269 17.72 -11.59 28.59
C ALA A 269 16.36 -10.95 28.28
N ALA A 270 16.24 -10.35 27.09
CA ALA A 270 14.99 -9.81 26.59
C ALA A 270 14.29 -10.83 25.67
N GLY A 271 12.97 -10.68 25.49
CA GLY A 271 12.25 -11.29 24.37
C GLY A 271 12.70 -10.72 23.03
N LYS A 272 12.39 -11.42 21.95
CA LYS A 272 12.56 -10.90 20.58
C LYS A 272 11.54 -9.78 20.34
N SER A 273 11.91 -8.72 19.61
CA SER A 273 10.95 -7.74 19.11
C SER A 273 10.26 -8.31 17.86
N CYS A 274 8.94 -8.28 17.80
CA CYS A 274 8.16 -8.64 16.60
C CYS A 274 7.08 -7.60 16.34
N TYR A 275 6.71 -7.44 15.05
CA TYR A 275 5.58 -6.61 14.66
C TYR A 275 4.25 -7.33 14.94
N GLN A 276 3.29 -6.61 15.52
CA GLN A 276 1.98 -7.10 15.96
C GLN A 276 0.82 -6.34 15.35
N CYS A 277 -0.16 -7.08 14.82
CA CYS A 277 -1.42 -6.57 14.29
C CYS A 277 -2.42 -7.71 14.03
N ASP A 278 -3.70 -7.37 13.96
CA ASP A 278 -4.79 -8.24 13.54
C ASP A 278 -5.66 -7.57 12.45
N GLY A 279 -6.16 -8.38 11.52
CA GLY A 279 -7.09 -7.99 10.45
C GLY A 279 -6.59 -6.82 9.60
N THR A 280 -7.48 -5.89 9.26
CA THR A 280 -7.15 -4.67 8.51
C THR A 280 -6.32 -3.65 9.30
N GLY A 281 -5.83 -4.01 10.49
CA GLY A 281 -4.71 -3.34 11.15
C GLY A 281 -3.37 -3.64 10.47
N CYS A 282 -3.20 -4.83 9.88
CA CYS A 282 -1.92 -5.27 9.30
C CYS A 282 -1.55 -4.65 7.95
N ILE A 283 -2.52 -4.05 7.24
CA ILE A 283 -2.31 -3.27 6.01
C ILE A 283 -2.10 -1.77 6.28
N ARG A 284 -1.77 -1.37 7.52
CA ARG A 284 -1.50 0.03 7.88
C ARG A 284 0.00 0.28 7.97
N SER A 285 0.43 1.49 7.63
CA SER A 285 1.82 1.94 7.74
C SER A 285 2.36 1.96 9.19
N SER A 286 1.47 1.96 10.19
CA SER A 286 1.82 1.88 11.61
C SER A 286 1.43 0.52 12.21
N VAL A 287 2.37 -0.42 12.27
CA VAL A 287 2.23 -1.70 12.97
C VAL A 287 2.94 -1.60 14.32
N HIS A 288 2.33 -2.15 15.39
CA HIS A 288 2.92 -2.11 16.73
C HIS A 288 4.17 -3.00 16.79
N ILE A 289 5.22 -2.60 17.52
CA ILE A 289 6.34 -3.48 17.87
C ILE A 289 6.20 -3.86 19.34
N ALA A 290 6.16 -5.15 19.62
CA ALA A 290 6.11 -5.70 20.97
C ALA A 290 7.31 -6.61 21.22
N THR A 291 7.76 -6.66 22.48
CA THR A 291 8.71 -7.67 22.97
C THR A 291 7.94 -8.93 23.32
N CYS A 292 8.27 -10.06 22.67
CA CYS A 292 7.65 -11.36 22.95
C CYS A 292 7.85 -11.80 24.39
N GLU A 293 6.92 -12.61 24.93
CA GLU A 293 7.04 -13.17 26.29
C GLU A 293 8.23 -14.14 26.40
N ARG A 294 8.52 -14.91 25.34
CA ARG A 294 9.59 -15.92 25.34
C ARG A 294 10.89 -15.34 24.78
N THR A 295 12.01 -15.63 25.42
CA THR A 295 13.35 -15.18 24.98
C THR A 295 13.86 -15.90 23.74
N ASP A 296 13.17 -16.97 23.32
CA ASP A 296 13.48 -17.79 22.15
C ASP A 296 12.32 -17.85 21.13
N ASP A 297 11.29 -17.01 21.27
CA ASP A 297 10.23 -16.85 20.28
C ASP A 297 10.78 -16.44 18.90
N ASP A 298 10.10 -16.83 17.84
CA ASP A 298 10.29 -16.35 16.48
C ASP A 298 9.10 -15.47 16.06
N CYS A 299 9.26 -14.64 15.03
CA CYS A 299 8.19 -13.76 14.56
C CYS A 299 7.41 -14.41 13.42
N PHE A 300 6.08 -14.24 13.38
CA PHE A 300 5.23 -14.76 12.29
C PHE A 300 4.50 -13.67 11.51
N SER A 301 4.02 -14.02 10.32
CA SER A 301 3.05 -13.24 9.53
C SER A 301 2.13 -14.18 8.75
N MET A 302 0.83 -14.09 9.03
CA MET A 302 -0.24 -14.70 8.24
C MET A 302 -0.76 -13.71 7.20
N PHE A 303 -1.24 -14.24 6.09
CA PHE A 303 -1.79 -13.50 4.96
C PHE A 303 -3.24 -13.93 4.66
N THR A 304 -3.89 -13.21 3.76
CA THR A 304 -5.20 -13.55 3.18
C THR A 304 -5.18 -13.05 1.74
N GLY A 305 -4.97 -13.96 0.79
CA GLY A 305 -4.42 -13.58 -0.51
C GLY A 305 -3.05 -12.92 -0.31
N PHE A 306 -2.77 -11.83 -1.01
CA PHE A 306 -1.50 -11.10 -0.86
C PHE A 306 -1.45 -10.11 0.31
N ASN A 307 -2.58 -9.87 0.99
CA ASN A 307 -2.67 -8.93 2.11
C ASN A 307 -2.23 -9.58 3.43
N PRO A 308 -1.37 -8.95 4.26
CA PRO A 308 -1.08 -9.42 5.62
C PRO A 308 -2.34 -9.30 6.49
N SER A 309 -2.65 -10.35 7.24
CA SER A 309 -3.90 -10.50 8.00
C SER A 309 -3.71 -10.66 9.52
N ARG A 310 -2.55 -11.16 9.96
CA ARG A 310 -2.15 -11.20 11.38
C ARG A 310 -0.63 -11.30 11.50
N ARG A 311 -0.02 -10.60 12.46
CA ARG A 311 1.43 -10.67 12.74
C ARG A 311 1.67 -10.70 14.25
N GLY A 312 2.74 -11.36 14.69
CA GLY A 312 3.12 -11.40 16.10
C GLY A 312 4.24 -12.38 16.43
N CYS A 313 4.27 -12.85 17.67
CA CYS A 313 5.23 -13.82 18.22
C CYS A 313 4.70 -15.26 18.11
N THR A 314 5.58 -16.25 17.91
CA THR A 314 5.18 -17.67 17.79
C THR A 314 4.41 -18.21 19.01
N SER A 315 4.64 -17.65 20.19
CA SER A 315 3.89 -17.95 21.43
C SER A 315 2.42 -17.52 21.43
N GLU A 316 2.01 -16.67 20.48
CA GLU A 316 0.65 -16.16 20.33
C GLU A 316 -0.18 -17.00 19.33
N LEU A 317 0.42 -18.06 18.79
CA LEU A 317 -0.24 -19.08 17.99
C LEU A 317 -0.53 -20.30 18.85
N SER A 318 -1.74 -20.86 18.74
CA SER A 318 -1.98 -22.22 19.22
C SER A 318 -1.10 -23.21 18.46
N ARG A 319 -0.81 -24.39 19.06
CA ARG A 319 -0.08 -25.46 18.36
C ARG A 319 -0.70 -25.85 17.02
N VAL A 320 -2.03 -25.72 16.87
CA VAL A 320 -2.74 -25.98 15.61
C VAL A 320 -2.42 -24.92 14.55
N GLU A 321 -2.45 -23.63 14.90
CA GLU A 321 -2.03 -22.55 13.99
C GLU A 321 -0.54 -22.66 13.63
N LEU A 322 0.32 -22.92 14.62
CA LEU A 322 1.76 -23.04 14.43
C LEU A 322 2.14 -24.24 13.54
N ALA A 323 1.44 -25.38 13.69
CA ALA A 323 1.63 -26.54 12.81
C ALA A 323 1.03 -26.35 11.41
N ALA A 324 -0.02 -25.54 11.27
CA ALA A 324 -0.59 -25.16 9.98
C ALA A 324 0.25 -24.08 9.25
N CYS A 325 1.08 -23.32 9.97
CA CYS A 325 1.87 -22.21 9.46
C CYS A 325 3.00 -22.69 8.51
N THR A 326 2.62 -22.96 7.26
CA THR A 326 3.47 -23.53 6.22
C THR A 326 3.14 -22.92 4.85
N GLY A 327 4.15 -22.79 3.98
CA GLY A 327 3.98 -22.19 2.66
C GLY A 327 3.87 -20.65 2.69
N PRO A 328 3.33 -20.02 1.64
CA PRO A 328 3.31 -18.56 1.51
C PRO A 328 2.27 -17.88 2.42
N GLU A 329 1.15 -18.55 2.74
CA GLU A 329 0.05 -17.98 3.53
C GLU A 329 0.44 -17.69 5.00
N CYS A 330 1.52 -18.31 5.50
CA CYS A 330 2.04 -18.06 6.84
C CYS A 330 3.57 -18.23 6.88
N ALA A 331 4.28 -17.11 7.09
CA ALA A 331 5.74 -17.07 7.16
C ALA A 331 6.22 -16.91 8.60
N ILE A 332 7.28 -17.64 8.99
CA ILE A 332 8.00 -17.50 10.27
C ILE A 332 9.44 -17.07 9.97
N CYS A 333 9.99 -16.17 10.78
CA CYS A 333 11.37 -15.72 10.66
C CYS A 333 12.02 -15.46 12.04
N SER A 334 13.33 -15.66 12.12
CA SER A 334 14.05 -15.75 13.40
C SER A 334 14.87 -14.52 13.80
N GLU A 335 14.98 -13.50 12.96
CA GLU A 335 15.61 -12.23 13.34
C GLU A 335 14.59 -11.31 14.07
N PRO A 336 15.03 -10.38 14.94
CA PRO A 336 14.14 -9.35 15.47
C PRO A 336 13.52 -8.52 14.33
N GLU A 337 12.27 -8.10 14.50
CA GLU A 337 11.58 -7.17 13.57
C GLU A 337 11.49 -7.66 12.11
N CYS A 338 11.76 -8.95 11.85
CA CYS A 338 11.83 -9.53 10.51
C CYS A 338 10.46 -9.65 9.82
N ASN A 339 9.38 -9.68 10.58
CA ASN A 339 8.05 -10.05 10.12
C ASN A 339 7.27 -8.90 9.48
N LEU A 340 7.93 -8.03 8.69
CA LEU A 340 7.29 -7.09 7.76
C LEU A 340 7.35 -7.53 6.30
N GLN A 341 8.02 -8.64 5.98
CA GLN A 341 8.07 -9.14 4.61
C GLN A 341 6.67 -9.52 4.09
N SER A 342 6.54 -9.54 2.77
CA SER A 342 5.41 -10.12 2.04
C SER A 342 5.53 -11.64 1.98
N ARG A 343 4.54 -12.29 1.36
CA ARG A 343 4.64 -13.69 0.92
C ARG A 343 5.83 -13.89 -0.02
N SER A 344 6.44 -15.07 0.00
CA SER A 344 7.58 -15.42 -0.85
C SER A 344 7.25 -15.46 -2.36
N ASP A 345 5.98 -15.62 -2.72
CA ASP A 345 5.45 -15.61 -4.09
C ASP A 345 4.93 -14.22 -4.56
N HIS A 346 4.92 -13.21 -3.68
CA HIS A 346 4.56 -11.84 -4.04
C HIS A 346 5.72 -11.19 -4.81
N ARG A 347 5.81 -11.48 -6.11
CA ARG A 347 6.99 -11.15 -6.93
C ARG A 347 6.65 -10.43 -8.23
N CYS A 348 7.20 -9.23 -8.41
CA CYS A 348 7.00 -8.37 -9.58
C CYS A 348 8.32 -8.02 -10.27
N ALA A 349 8.25 -7.64 -11.54
CA ALA A 349 9.40 -7.10 -12.26
C ALA A 349 9.65 -5.64 -11.84
N HIS A 350 10.90 -5.25 -11.61
CA HIS A 350 11.24 -3.94 -11.06
C HIS A 350 12.36 -3.23 -11.84
N CYS A 351 12.07 -2.07 -12.43
CA CYS A 351 13.05 -1.21 -13.10
C CYS A 351 12.50 0.22 -13.33
N SER A 352 13.38 1.16 -13.68
CA SER A 352 13.02 2.49 -14.18
C SER A 352 13.96 2.87 -15.32
N THR A 353 13.44 3.48 -16.39
CA THR A 353 14.24 3.90 -17.56
C THR A 353 15.24 5.02 -17.26
N VAL A 354 15.14 5.66 -16.09
CA VAL A 354 16.16 6.58 -15.56
C VAL A 354 17.48 5.85 -15.30
N ASN A 355 17.41 4.57 -14.92
CA ASN A 355 18.56 3.74 -14.57
C ASN A 355 18.92 2.70 -15.64
N ASP A 356 17.92 2.15 -16.35
CA ASP A 356 18.12 1.19 -17.44
C ASP A 356 17.11 1.42 -18.58
N ALA A 357 17.61 1.89 -19.73
CA ALA A 357 16.80 2.10 -20.93
C ALA A 357 16.10 0.83 -21.44
N SER A 358 16.61 -0.36 -21.10
CA SER A 358 15.98 -1.65 -21.43
C SER A 358 14.63 -1.85 -20.75
N CYS A 359 14.31 -1.09 -19.70
CA CYS A 359 13.05 -1.17 -18.96
C CYS A 359 11.80 -0.91 -19.83
N ILE A 360 11.93 -0.18 -20.96
CA ILE A 360 10.86 -0.02 -21.95
C ILE A 360 10.46 -1.38 -22.53
N ALA A 361 11.43 -2.09 -23.09
CA ALA A 361 11.26 -3.34 -23.83
C ALA A 361 12.36 -4.33 -23.40
N PRO A 362 12.20 -5.00 -22.23
CA PRO A 362 13.21 -5.91 -21.73
C PRO A 362 13.43 -7.07 -22.71
N ALA A 363 14.69 -7.39 -22.99
CA ALA A 363 15.02 -8.61 -23.73
C ALA A 363 14.52 -9.84 -22.96
N SER A 364 14.18 -10.92 -23.69
CA SER A 364 13.60 -12.13 -23.10
C SER A 364 14.48 -12.70 -21.97
N GLY A 365 13.99 -12.66 -20.73
CA GLY A 365 14.71 -13.10 -19.53
C GLY A 365 15.61 -12.06 -18.86
N ALA A 366 15.76 -10.84 -19.40
CA ALA A 366 16.64 -9.81 -18.85
C ALA A 366 16.11 -9.16 -17.56
N LEU A 367 14.80 -9.16 -17.33
CA LEU A 367 14.18 -8.54 -16.15
C LEU A 367 13.66 -9.61 -15.18
N ALA A 368 14.40 -9.82 -14.09
CA ALA A 368 14.04 -10.73 -13.01
C ALA A 368 12.82 -10.21 -12.22
N ALA A 369 12.07 -11.12 -11.58
CA ALA A 369 11.05 -10.76 -10.60
C ALA A 369 11.68 -10.72 -9.20
N VAL A 370 11.50 -9.60 -8.50
CA VAL A 370 11.94 -9.38 -7.11
C VAL A 370 10.78 -9.56 -6.16
N GLN A 371 11.05 -9.94 -4.90
CA GLN A 371 10.02 -9.99 -3.87
C GLN A 371 9.59 -8.57 -3.49
N CYS A 372 8.28 -8.37 -3.41
CA CYS A 372 7.66 -7.10 -3.07
C CYS A 372 7.73 -6.82 -1.57
N PRO A 373 7.68 -5.55 -1.14
CA PRO A 373 7.35 -5.22 0.25
C PRO A 373 5.95 -5.77 0.60
N ALA A 374 5.64 -5.93 1.88
CA ALA A 374 4.26 -6.21 2.26
C ALA A 374 3.36 -5.00 1.92
N PRO A 375 2.15 -5.23 1.39
CA PRO A 375 1.26 -4.15 0.98
C PRO A 375 0.68 -3.41 2.20
N THR A 376 0.62 -2.08 2.08
CA THR A 376 -0.02 -1.14 3.02
C THR A 376 -1.36 -0.61 2.47
N THR A 377 -1.96 -1.41 1.60
CA THR A 377 -3.28 -1.23 1.01
C THR A 377 -3.86 -2.60 0.65
N ASP A 378 -5.09 -2.66 0.14
CA ASP A 378 -5.64 -3.91 -0.38
C ASP A 378 -5.12 -4.16 -1.81
N VAL A 379 -4.37 -5.25 -1.99
CA VAL A 379 -3.82 -5.67 -3.30
C VAL A 379 -4.45 -6.97 -3.81
N SER A 380 -5.71 -7.24 -3.47
CA SER A 380 -6.43 -8.43 -3.95
C SER A 380 -6.57 -8.46 -5.49
N ASP A 381 -6.93 -7.34 -6.11
CA ASP A 381 -7.25 -7.29 -7.54
C ASP A 381 -6.01 -7.31 -8.45
N ALA A 382 -4.91 -6.69 -8.03
CA ALA A 382 -3.63 -6.63 -8.74
C ALA A 382 -2.47 -6.40 -7.77
N GLN A 383 -1.28 -6.92 -8.10
CA GLN A 383 -0.08 -6.87 -7.25
C GLN A 383 1.12 -6.21 -7.92
N CYS A 384 1.15 -6.14 -9.26
CA CYS A 384 2.24 -5.51 -10.02
C CYS A 384 1.72 -4.38 -10.91
N LEU A 385 2.59 -3.41 -11.21
CA LEU A 385 2.29 -2.28 -12.10
C LEU A 385 3.40 -2.01 -13.12
N THR A 386 3.03 -1.35 -14.21
CA THR A 386 3.93 -0.60 -15.10
C THR A 386 3.33 0.78 -15.31
N LYS A 387 4.05 1.84 -14.94
CA LYS A 387 3.59 3.24 -15.05
C LYS A 387 4.56 4.10 -15.87
N ILE A 388 4.07 5.22 -16.39
CA ILE A 388 4.83 6.20 -17.15
C ILE A 388 4.80 7.53 -16.40
N VAL A 389 5.99 8.03 -16.06
CA VAL A 389 6.20 9.18 -15.17
C VAL A 389 6.81 10.32 -15.96
N GLY A 390 6.27 11.54 -15.79
CA GLY A 390 6.73 12.74 -16.49
C GLY A 390 6.73 12.60 -18.01
N ASP A 391 5.70 11.92 -18.55
CA ASP A 391 5.51 11.61 -19.97
C ASP A 391 6.66 10.85 -20.67
N ALA A 392 7.70 10.39 -19.97
CA ALA A 392 8.91 9.88 -20.62
C ALA A 392 9.64 8.75 -19.88
N ALA A 393 9.56 8.67 -18.55
CA ALA A 393 10.16 7.58 -17.79
C ALA A 393 9.19 6.40 -17.71
N THR A 394 9.62 5.17 -17.98
CA THR A 394 8.81 3.96 -17.74
C THR A 394 9.34 3.23 -16.52
N GLU A 395 8.44 2.93 -15.60
CA GLU A 395 8.74 2.31 -14.32
C GLU A 395 7.91 1.04 -14.16
N ARG A 396 8.51 0.00 -13.61
CA ARG A 396 7.88 -1.29 -13.32
C ARG A 396 8.13 -1.60 -11.86
N GLY A 397 7.12 -2.10 -11.16
CA GLY A 397 7.23 -2.42 -9.74
C GLY A 397 6.05 -3.19 -9.18
N CYS A 398 6.04 -3.30 -7.86
CA CYS A 398 4.93 -3.83 -7.08
C CYS A 398 3.90 -2.73 -6.80
N ILE A 399 2.67 -3.11 -6.48
CA ILE A 399 1.70 -2.24 -5.81
C ILE A 399 1.94 -2.40 -4.30
N SER A 400 2.28 -1.30 -3.63
CA SER A 400 2.73 -1.33 -2.23
C SER A 400 1.94 -0.42 -1.29
N ASP A 401 1.33 0.64 -1.83
CA ASP A 401 0.43 1.55 -1.10
C ASP A 401 -0.74 2.01 -1.99
N ALA A 402 -1.66 2.79 -1.42
CA ALA A 402 -2.85 3.25 -2.14
C ALA A 402 -2.54 4.21 -3.32
N SER A 403 -1.39 4.87 -3.34
CA SER A 403 -0.99 5.78 -4.43
C SER A 403 -0.56 5.02 -5.69
N ASP A 404 0.02 3.83 -5.55
CA ASP A 404 0.30 2.92 -6.66
C ASP A 404 -0.99 2.49 -7.39
N LEU A 405 -2.10 2.32 -6.66
CA LEU A 405 -3.42 2.03 -7.25
C LEU A 405 -4.09 3.29 -7.83
N LEU A 406 -4.14 4.39 -7.07
CA LEU A 406 -4.78 5.65 -7.50
C LEU A 406 -4.16 6.19 -8.79
N SER A 407 -2.82 6.24 -8.88
CA SER A 407 -2.10 6.73 -10.07
C SER A 407 -2.30 5.85 -11.32
N CYS A 408 -2.83 4.64 -11.17
CA CYS A 408 -3.18 3.76 -12.28
C CYS A 408 -4.69 3.73 -12.59
N ALA A 409 -5.53 4.17 -11.67
CA ALA A 409 -6.99 4.19 -11.81
C ALA A 409 -7.54 5.42 -12.56
N GLU A 410 -6.87 6.58 -12.46
CA GLU A 410 -7.36 7.82 -13.08
C GLU A 410 -7.11 7.89 -14.61
N ASP A 411 -5.93 7.47 -15.08
CA ASP A 411 -5.50 7.70 -16.46
C ASP A 411 -5.84 6.58 -17.45
N GLY A 412 -5.66 5.30 -17.07
CA GLY A 412 -5.78 4.12 -17.95
C GLY A 412 -4.80 4.04 -19.15
N HIS A 413 -4.17 5.16 -19.53
CA HIS A 413 -3.23 5.29 -20.64
C HIS A 413 -1.76 5.30 -20.18
N ASN A 414 -1.47 5.91 -19.02
CA ASN A 414 -0.12 6.00 -18.45
C ASN A 414 0.27 4.82 -17.55
N CYS A 415 -0.66 3.94 -17.18
CA CYS A 415 -0.35 2.76 -16.36
C CYS A 415 -1.14 1.52 -16.81
N ALA A 416 -0.56 0.35 -16.58
CA ALA A 416 -1.26 -0.93 -16.51
C ALA A 416 -0.87 -1.69 -15.24
N THR A 417 -1.84 -2.33 -14.60
CA THR A 417 -1.65 -3.25 -13.47
C THR A 417 -1.90 -4.69 -13.90
N CYS A 418 -1.40 -5.66 -13.15
CA CYS A 418 -1.62 -7.09 -13.41
C CYS A 418 -1.63 -7.93 -12.13
N ASN A 419 -2.20 -9.14 -12.23
CA ASN A 419 -2.50 -10.00 -11.09
C ASN A 419 -1.70 -11.32 -11.15
N ILE A 420 -0.91 -11.60 -10.11
CA ILE A 420 0.01 -12.73 -10.02
C ILE A 420 -0.74 -14.08 -10.01
N GLU A 421 -1.93 -14.15 -9.39
CA GLU A 421 -2.74 -15.39 -9.36
C GLU A 421 -3.23 -15.80 -10.76
N ARG A 422 -3.49 -14.81 -11.62
CA ARG A 422 -3.98 -15.01 -12.99
C ARG A 422 -2.87 -15.06 -14.05
N GLU A 423 -1.77 -14.35 -13.84
CA GLU A 423 -0.76 -14.04 -14.86
C GLU A 423 0.68 -14.43 -14.49
N GLY A 424 0.93 -14.82 -13.23
CA GLY A 424 2.22 -15.30 -12.72
C GLY A 424 3.22 -14.23 -12.27
N GLU A 425 4.35 -14.68 -11.71
CA GLU A 425 5.41 -13.81 -11.15
C GLU A 425 5.97 -12.80 -12.17
N GLY A 426 5.81 -11.52 -11.87
CA GLY A 426 6.25 -10.44 -12.75
C GLY A 426 5.52 -10.44 -14.09
N CYS A 427 4.19 -10.60 -14.06
CA CYS A 427 3.29 -10.34 -15.18
C CYS A 427 3.57 -9.00 -15.88
N ASN A 428 4.04 -7.99 -15.13
CA ASN A 428 4.36 -6.63 -15.57
C ASN A 428 5.64 -6.50 -16.41
N LYS A 429 6.02 -7.52 -17.21
CA LYS A 429 7.21 -7.53 -18.10
C LYS A 429 6.92 -7.13 -19.55
N ALA A 430 5.67 -7.17 -19.99
CA ALA A 430 5.30 -6.87 -21.38
C ALA A 430 5.59 -5.41 -21.79
N LEU A 431 5.77 -5.15 -23.08
CA LEU A 431 5.90 -3.78 -23.61
C LEU A 431 4.67 -2.94 -23.25
N PHE A 432 4.88 -1.75 -22.69
CA PHE A 432 3.81 -0.84 -22.30
C PHE A 432 4.01 0.59 -22.86
N PRO A 433 2.96 1.22 -23.41
CA PRO A 433 1.78 0.56 -23.99
C PRO A 433 2.21 -0.34 -25.17
N SER A 434 1.36 -1.27 -25.61
CA SER A 434 1.75 -2.28 -26.62
C SER A 434 1.99 -1.70 -28.02
N ASP A 435 1.51 -0.49 -28.29
CA ASP A 435 1.61 0.27 -29.53
C ASP A 435 2.60 1.46 -29.47
N ARG A 436 3.46 1.51 -28.43
CA ARG A 436 4.43 2.58 -28.15
C ARG A 436 5.19 3.04 -29.40
N ARG A 437 5.13 4.35 -29.69
CA ARG A 437 5.74 5.02 -30.87
C ARG A 437 7.19 4.61 -31.09
N ARG A 438 7.52 4.36 -32.37
CA ARG A 438 8.89 4.09 -32.84
C ARG A 438 9.36 5.13 -33.85
N CYS A 439 10.55 5.67 -33.69
CA CYS A 439 11.15 6.63 -34.61
C CYS A 439 12.51 6.17 -35.12
N THR A 440 12.99 6.80 -36.19
CA THR A 440 14.41 6.71 -36.52
C THR A 440 15.20 7.65 -35.60
N ILE A 441 16.14 7.11 -34.84
CA ILE A 441 17.03 7.86 -33.94
C ILE A 441 18.45 7.75 -34.49
N GLY A 442 19.03 8.88 -34.90
CA GLY A 442 20.26 8.91 -35.70
C GLY A 442 20.08 8.14 -37.02
N THR A 443 20.70 6.97 -37.11
CA THR A 443 20.58 6.01 -38.23
C THR A 443 19.76 4.76 -37.90
N THR A 444 19.40 4.54 -36.62
CA THR A 444 18.68 3.34 -36.18
C THR A 444 17.18 3.53 -36.33
N ALA A 445 16.54 2.67 -37.12
CA ALA A 445 15.08 2.61 -37.25
C ALA A 445 14.45 1.72 -36.15
N ASN A 446 13.15 1.87 -35.92
CA ASN A 446 12.33 1.14 -34.95
C ASN A 446 12.71 1.33 -33.47
N SER A 447 13.45 2.39 -33.13
CA SER A 447 13.75 2.74 -31.74
C SER A 447 12.51 3.30 -31.05
N TYR A 448 12.10 2.69 -29.93
CA TYR A 448 11.00 3.20 -29.10
C TYR A 448 11.32 4.59 -28.52
N CYS A 449 10.34 5.47 -28.53
CA CYS A 449 10.46 6.77 -27.88
C CYS A 449 10.25 6.67 -26.36
N PRO A 450 10.89 7.55 -25.55
CA PRO A 450 10.62 7.64 -24.12
C PRO A 450 9.15 7.97 -23.85
N ASN A 451 8.59 8.93 -24.57
CA ASN A 451 7.15 9.19 -24.58
C ASN A 451 6.45 8.22 -25.56
N PRO A 452 5.37 7.49 -25.17
CA PRO A 452 4.68 6.58 -26.09
C PRO A 452 3.95 7.22 -27.26
N TRP A 453 3.58 8.49 -27.15
CA TRP A 453 2.75 9.24 -28.09
C TRP A 453 3.55 10.32 -28.84
N ASP A 454 4.87 10.31 -28.70
CA ASP A 454 5.81 11.34 -29.17
C ASP A 454 5.79 11.60 -30.68
N ASP A 455 6.22 12.78 -31.12
CA ASP A 455 6.51 13.00 -32.54
C ASP A 455 7.92 12.52 -32.91
N CYS A 456 8.08 11.98 -34.11
CA CYS A 456 9.40 11.80 -34.70
C CYS A 456 9.87 13.14 -35.29
N VAL A 457 11.14 13.48 -35.04
CA VAL A 457 11.74 14.76 -35.44
C VAL A 457 12.87 14.55 -36.43
N GLN A 458 12.98 15.47 -37.40
CA GLN A 458 14.21 15.72 -38.13
C GLN A 458 14.54 17.22 -38.08
N LEU A 459 15.75 17.57 -37.65
CA LEU A 459 16.22 18.96 -37.59
C LEU A 459 17.57 19.15 -38.28
N LEU A 460 17.83 20.36 -38.78
CA LEU A 460 19.05 20.74 -39.49
C LEU A 460 19.67 22.00 -38.85
N GLN A 461 20.64 21.80 -37.95
CA GLN A 461 21.31 22.87 -37.21
C GLN A 461 22.81 22.92 -37.58
N SER A 462 23.31 24.10 -37.95
CA SER A 462 24.71 24.32 -38.34
C SER A 462 25.25 23.36 -39.44
N GLY A 463 24.37 22.88 -40.32
CA GLY A 463 24.70 21.91 -41.38
C GLY A 463 24.54 20.43 -40.98
N THR A 464 24.40 20.13 -39.68
CA THR A 464 24.21 18.77 -39.16
C THR A 464 22.72 18.41 -39.13
N ARG A 465 22.35 17.27 -39.72
CA ARG A 465 21.02 16.67 -39.54
C ARG A 465 20.98 15.80 -38.27
N LYS A 466 19.97 15.96 -37.42
CA LYS A 466 19.64 15.04 -36.30
C LYS A 466 18.25 14.45 -36.51
N ARG A 467 18.10 13.14 -36.26
CA ARG A 467 16.83 12.42 -36.18
C ARG A 467 16.65 11.88 -34.76
N THR A 468 15.49 12.11 -34.14
CA THR A 468 15.21 11.77 -32.74
C THR A 468 13.69 11.80 -32.47
N CYS A 469 13.24 11.44 -31.27
CA CYS A 469 11.87 11.73 -30.81
C CYS A 469 11.79 13.14 -30.18
N ARG A 470 10.60 13.77 -30.16
CA ARG A 470 10.39 15.18 -29.76
C ARG A 470 10.58 15.42 -28.25
N SER A 471 10.27 14.46 -27.39
CA SER A 471 10.63 14.52 -25.95
C SER A 471 12.15 14.45 -25.74
N SER A 472 12.88 13.84 -26.67
CA SER A 472 14.34 13.67 -26.65
C SER A 472 15.11 14.85 -27.29
N LEU A 473 14.45 15.98 -27.51
CA LEU A 473 15.10 17.26 -27.85
C LEU A 473 15.59 17.95 -26.57
N THR A 474 16.84 18.42 -26.60
CA THR A 474 17.36 19.32 -25.56
C THR A 474 16.61 20.66 -25.58
N ASP A 475 16.65 21.43 -24.48
CA ASP A 475 15.95 22.71 -24.40
C ASP A 475 16.48 23.74 -25.43
N LEU A 476 17.78 23.66 -25.75
CA LEU A 476 18.42 24.43 -26.82
C LEU A 476 17.88 24.05 -28.20
N GLU A 477 17.73 22.76 -28.49
CA GLU A 477 17.13 22.29 -29.75
C GLU A 477 15.63 22.61 -29.84
N ARG A 478 14.91 22.56 -28.71
CA ARG A 478 13.50 22.93 -28.63
C ARG A 478 13.29 24.43 -28.89
N SER A 479 14.15 25.27 -28.29
CA SER A 479 14.18 26.72 -28.54
C SER A 479 14.63 27.05 -29.97
N PHE A 480 15.57 26.29 -30.54
CA PHE A 480 15.97 26.40 -31.94
C PHE A 480 14.80 26.08 -32.87
N CYS A 481 14.10 24.96 -32.68
CA CYS A 481 12.93 24.62 -33.50
C CYS A 481 11.76 25.60 -33.34
N ALA A 482 11.57 26.20 -32.15
CA ALA A 482 10.54 27.21 -31.91
C ALA A 482 10.86 28.57 -32.58
N SER A 483 12.13 28.97 -32.63
CA SER A 483 12.59 30.21 -33.29
C SER A 483 12.91 30.05 -34.78
N THR A 484 13.14 28.81 -35.22
CA THR A 484 13.65 28.46 -36.55
C THR A 484 12.86 27.28 -37.13
N SER A 485 11.55 27.46 -37.23
CA SER A 485 10.56 26.54 -37.83
C SER A 485 11.05 25.89 -39.14
N ASN A 486 11.59 26.67 -40.06
CA ASN A 486 12.16 26.21 -41.34
C ASN A 486 13.46 25.37 -41.22
N ARG A 487 13.83 24.90 -40.03
CA ARG A 487 14.94 23.99 -39.78
C ARG A 487 14.55 22.73 -39.00
N CYS A 488 13.27 22.58 -38.64
CA CYS A 488 12.77 21.39 -37.95
C CYS A 488 11.50 20.85 -38.61
N SER A 489 11.34 19.53 -38.59
CA SER A 489 10.18 18.82 -39.11
C SER A 489 9.73 17.78 -38.09
N PHE A 490 8.42 17.69 -37.89
CA PHE A 490 7.75 16.83 -36.90
C PHE A 490 6.71 15.99 -37.62
N CYS A 491 6.56 14.73 -37.23
CA CYS A 491 5.55 13.83 -37.80
C CYS A 491 5.19 12.71 -36.82
N SER A 492 3.96 12.20 -36.90
CA SER A 492 3.32 11.44 -35.81
C SER A 492 3.01 9.98 -36.18
N SER A 493 3.86 9.34 -36.99
CA SER A 493 3.73 7.93 -37.38
C SER A 493 5.08 7.21 -37.39
N ASP A 494 5.08 5.88 -37.28
CA ASP A 494 6.31 5.11 -37.04
C ASP A 494 7.37 5.32 -38.13
N ASN A 495 8.58 5.72 -37.70
CA ASN A 495 9.73 6.04 -38.55
C ASN A 495 9.51 7.12 -39.62
N CYS A 496 8.46 7.96 -39.52
CA CYS A 496 8.16 8.97 -40.54
C CYS A 496 9.30 9.98 -40.79
N ASN A 497 10.20 10.18 -39.81
CA ASN A 497 11.37 11.06 -39.91
C ASN A 497 12.56 10.45 -40.68
N ALA A 498 12.43 9.24 -41.24
CA ALA A 498 13.48 8.55 -41.99
C ALA A 498 13.81 9.21 -43.35
N ALA A 499 12.82 9.77 -44.06
CA ALA A 499 13.04 10.50 -45.31
C ALA A 499 13.72 11.86 -45.07
N GLU A 500 14.58 12.33 -45.97
CA GLU A 500 15.21 13.67 -45.81
C GLU A 500 14.26 14.81 -46.18
N VAL A 501 14.18 15.81 -45.31
CA VAL A 501 13.42 17.04 -45.54
C VAL A 501 14.32 18.09 -46.19
N ASN A 502 13.83 18.75 -47.25
CA ASN A 502 14.43 19.98 -47.75
C ASN A 502 13.88 21.19 -46.98
N PHE A 503 14.79 22.03 -46.51
CA PHE A 503 14.53 23.16 -45.62
C PHE A 503 14.77 24.53 -46.30
N ASP A 504 15.01 24.55 -47.62
CA ASP A 504 15.40 25.74 -48.38
C ASP A 504 14.22 26.67 -48.71
N TYR A 505 13.69 27.34 -47.68
CA TYR A 505 12.68 28.40 -47.75
C TYR A 505 12.82 29.35 -46.56
N VAL A 506 12.31 30.58 -46.67
CA VAL A 506 12.04 31.46 -45.51
C VAL A 506 10.53 31.58 -45.27
N GLU A 507 10.14 31.78 -44.02
CA GLU A 507 8.75 32.06 -43.65
C GLU A 507 8.51 33.58 -43.58
N CYS A 508 7.49 34.07 -44.29
CA CYS A 508 7.19 35.49 -44.41
C CYS A 508 5.76 35.77 -43.95
N LEU A 509 5.56 36.76 -43.07
CA LEU A 509 4.23 37.18 -42.62
C LEU A 509 3.42 37.59 -43.86
N SER A 510 2.24 36.98 -44.03
CA SER A 510 1.37 37.18 -45.18
C SER A 510 0.05 37.81 -44.75
N CYS A 511 -0.19 39.06 -45.17
CA CYS A 511 -1.40 39.81 -44.83
C CYS A 511 -1.61 41.01 -45.77
N ASP A 512 -2.84 41.54 -45.80
CA ASP A 512 -3.20 42.78 -46.50
C ASP A 512 -4.12 43.63 -45.61
N SER A 513 -3.77 44.89 -45.38
CA SER A 513 -4.55 45.80 -44.54
C SER A 513 -5.85 46.30 -45.21
N ALA A 514 -6.13 45.88 -46.45
CA ALA A 514 -7.46 45.94 -47.03
C ALA A 514 -8.45 44.97 -46.36
N THR A 515 -7.96 43.81 -45.89
CA THR A 515 -8.77 42.72 -45.32
C THR A 515 -8.57 42.53 -43.81
N ASP A 516 -7.36 42.75 -43.28
CA ASP A 516 -7.06 42.68 -41.84
C ASP A 516 -6.19 43.87 -41.43
N VAL A 517 -6.80 44.82 -40.72
CA VAL A 517 -6.16 46.06 -40.30
C VAL A 517 -4.94 45.83 -39.40
N ARG A 518 -4.83 44.68 -38.73
CA ARG A 518 -3.67 44.32 -37.89
C ARG A 518 -2.38 44.22 -38.70
N CYS A 519 -2.47 44.02 -40.02
CA CYS A 519 -1.32 44.06 -40.92
C CYS A 519 -0.56 45.41 -40.89
N THR A 520 -1.24 46.51 -40.49
CA THR A 520 -0.62 47.78 -40.11
C THR A 520 -0.56 48.01 -38.59
N THR A 521 -1.67 47.82 -37.87
CA THR A 521 -1.80 48.30 -36.48
C THR A 521 -1.00 47.48 -35.47
N ASN A 522 -0.96 46.15 -35.66
CA ASN A 522 -0.28 45.20 -34.80
C ASN A 522 0.18 43.94 -35.59
N PRO A 523 1.17 44.08 -36.49
CA PRO A 523 1.62 42.98 -37.36
C PRO A 523 2.28 41.82 -36.58
N ALA A 524 2.75 42.06 -35.36
CA ALA A 524 3.33 41.04 -34.49
C ALA A 524 2.29 40.07 -33.89
N ALA A 525 1.00 40.42 -33.93
CA ALA A 525 -0.10 39.57 -33.47
C ALA A 525 -0.67 38.65 -34.57
N LEU A 526 -0.05 38.61 -35.76
CA LEU A 526 -0.47 37.78 -36.89
C LEU A 526 0.45 36.56 -37.06
N THR A 527 -0.17 35.39 -37.27
CA THR A 527 0.51 34.09 -37.31
C THR A 527 0.46 33.39 -38.68
N THR A 528 -0.04 34.07 -39.72
CA THR A 528 -0.11 33.54 -41.09
C THR A 528 1.21 33.75 -41.82
N PHE A 529 1.93 32.68 -42.13
CA PHE A 529 3.21 32.73 -42.83
C PHE A 529 3.20 31.94 -44.14
N ASP A 530 3.63 32.60 -45.23
CA ASP A 530 3.91 31.95 -46.52
C ASP A 530 5.36 31.44 -46.56
N ARG A 531 5.59 30.33 -47.28
CA ARG A 531 6.94 29.85 -47.60
C ARG A 531 7.43 30.51 -48.89
N CYS A 532 8.48 31.32 -48.77
CA CYS A 532 8.99 32.18 -49.84
C CYS A 532 10.50 32.01 -50.05
N ALA A 533 11.02 32.53 -51.17
CA ALA A 533 12.47 32.75 -51.34
C ALA A 533 12.94 34.08 -50.72
N SER A 534 12.06 35.07 -50.60
CA SER A 534 12.29 36.33 -49.88
C SER A 534 10.97 37.01 -49.51
N CYS A 535 10.98 37.76 -48.42
CA CYS A 535 9.83 38.47 -47.88
C CYS A 535 9.79 39.92 -48.35
N ALA A 536 8.61 40.52 -48.33
CA ALA A 536 8.41 41.95 -48.56
C ALA A 536 7.32 42.54 -47.65
N THR A 537 7.38 43.87 -47.50
CA THR A 537 6.32 44.74 -46.98
C THR A 537 6.20 45.96 -47.89
N ALA A 538 5.00 46.24 -48.40
CA ALA A 538 4.73 47.38 -49.26
C ALA A 538 3.54 48.21 -48.74
N VAL A 539 3.65 49.53 -48.82
CA VAL A 539 2.54 50.48 -48.74
C VAL A 539 2.02 50.73 -50.15
N ILE A 540 0.72 50.51 -50.37
CA ILE A 540 0.10 50.64 -51.70
C ILE A 540 -1.08 51.60 -51.57
N THR A 541 -1.06 52.69 -52.35
CA THR A 541 -2.18 53.64 -52.42
C THR A 541 -2.99 53.39 -53.69
N SER A 542 -4.29 53.11 -53.54
CA SER A 542 -5.21 52.87 -54.66
C SER A 542 -6.59 53.44 -54.35
N GLY A 543 -7.23 54.10 -55.33
CA GLY A 543 -8.53 54.73 -55.15
C GLY A 543 -8.61 55.80 -54.04
N GLY A 544 -7.46 56.37 -53.65
CA GLY A 544 -7.36 57.31 -52.51
C GLY A 544 -7.20 56.65 -51.13
N LYS A 545 -7.28 55.31 -51.03
CA LYS A 545 -7.01 54.56 -49.79
C LYS A 545 -5.58 54.04 -49.78
N THR A 546 -4.89 54.16 -48.66
CA THR A 546 -3.53 53.63 -48.46
C THR A 546 -3.60 52.36 -47.62
N THR A 547 -3.11 51.24 -48.16
CA THR A 547 -3.03 49.94 -47.47
C THR A 547 -1.59 49.50 -47.28
N THR A 548 -1.37 48.44 -46.51
CA THR A 548 -0.05 47.80 -46.37
C THR A 548 -0.19 46.30 -46.52
N ARG A 549 0.68 45.71 -47.33
CA ARG A 549 0.66 44.30 -47.72
C ARG A 549 2.00 43.65 -47.42
N ARG A 550 1.96 42.45 -46.85
CA ARG A 550 3.12 41.65 -46.43
C ARG A 550 3.00 40.26 -47.06
N GLY A 551 4.13 39.63 -47.40
CA GLY A 551 4.16 38.26 -47.94
C GLY A 551 5.44 37.99 -48.74
N CYS A 552 5.39 37.03 -49.67
CA CYS A 552 6.50 36.81 -50.61
C CYS A 552 6.70 38.02 -51.55
N LEU A 553 7.96 38.40 -51.82
CA LEU A 553 8.29 39.47 -52.77
C LEU A 553 7.71 39.22 -54.17
N ALA A 554 7.67 37.95 -54.61
CA ALA A 554 7.12 37.53 -55.91
C ALA A 554 5.58 37.61 -55.99
N SER A 555 4.88 37.84 -54.86
CA SER A 555 3.42 37.96 -54.77
C SER A 555 2.92 39.41 -54.72
N LEU A 556 3.83 40.39 -54.91
CA LEU A 556 3.53 41.81 -55.08
C LEU A 556 3.44 42.18 -56.58
N PRO A 557 2.73 43.27 -56.94
CA PRO A 557 2.73 43.81 -58.30
C PRO A 557 4.15 44.07 -58.83
N ALA A 558 4.37 43.96 -60.14
CA ALA A 558 5.70 44.06 -60.76
C ALA A 558 6.35 45.45 -60.60
N ASP A 559 5.54 46.50 -60.67
CA ASP A 559 5.91 47.89 -60.45
C ASP A 559 6.24 48.21 -58.98
N VAL A 560 5.52 47.60 -58.03
CA VAL A 560 5.77 47.74 -56.59
C VAL A 560 7.00 46.93 -56.16
N SER A 561 7.08 45.67 -56.58
CA SER A 561 8.20 44.75 -56.25
C SER A 561 9.56 45.26 -56.76
N ALA A 562 9.58 45.94 -57.91
CA ALA A 562 10.77 46.61 -58.44
C ALA A 562 11.28 47.78 -57.58
N GLN A 563 10.42 48.37 -56.72
CA GLN A 563 10.77 49.48 -55.81
C GLN A 563 11.26 49.00 -54.43
N CYS A 564 11.16 47.70 -54.12
CA CYS A 564 11.45 47.16 -52.79
C CYS A 564 12.95 47.12 -52.48
N SER A 565 13.43 48.09 -51.70
CA SER A 565 14.80 48.16 -51.20
C SER A 565 15.07 47.14 -50.09
N ALA A 566 16.33 46.70 -49.92
CA ALA A 566 16.73 45.94 -48.74
C ALA A 566 16.83 46.83 -47.47
N THR A 567 17.04 48.13 -47.66
CA THR A 567 17.21 49.13 -46.60
C THR A 567 15.98 50.03 -46.55
N ALA A 568 15.32 50.10 -45.39
CA ALA A 568 14.24 51.05 -45.15
C ALA A 568 14.80 52.48 -44.95
N THR A 569 14.27 53.44 -45.69
CA THR A 569 14.41 54.88 -45.42
C THR A 569 13.10 55.43 -44.88
N ALA A 570 13.13 56.58 -44.20
CA ALA A 570 11.89 57.28 -43.83
C ALA A 570 11.05 57.57 -45.09
N GLY A 571 9.74 57.36 -45.01
CA GLY A 571 8.83 57.49 -46.16
C GLY A 571 9.01 56.46 -47.29
N ALA A 572 9.75 55.35 -47.08
CA ALA A 572 9.87 54.29 -48.08
C ALA A 572 8.52 53.58 -48.33
N THR A 573 8.21 53.32 -49.61
CA THR A 573 6.96 52.64 -50.02
C THR A 573 7.06 51.11 -50.06
N CYS A 574 8.26 50.53 -50.23
CA CYS A 574 8.44 49.08 -50.07
C CYS A 574 9.83 48.70 -49.51
N GLN A 575 9.86 47.65 -48.71
CA GLN A 575 11.07 46.96 -48.25
C GLN A 575 11.00 45.46 -48.55
N ARG A 576 12.15 44.85 -48.87
CA ARG A 576 12.35 43.40 -48.97
C ARG A 576 13.39 42.91 -47.96
N CYS A 577 13.29 41.65 -47.54
CA CYS A 577 14.24 41.01 -46.62
C CYS A 577 14.28 39.47 -46.83
N SER A 578 15.30 38.81 -46.29
CA SER A 578 15.65 37.41 -46.63
C SER A 578 16.01 36.53 -45.42
N THR A 579 15.37 36.78 -44.28
CA THR A 579 15.44 35.92 -43.08
C THR A 579 14.03 35.58 -42.61
N ASN A 580 13.84 34.54 -41.79
CA ASN A 580 12.52 34.19 -41.26
C ASN A 580 11.88 35.38 -40.54
N HIS A 581 10.58 35.55 -40.78
CA HIS A 581 9.70 36.52 -40.14
C HIS A 581 10.22 37.97 -40.19
N CYS A 582 11.16 38.27 -41.09
CA CYS A 582 11.86 39.56 -41.16
C CYS A 582 10.93 40.75 -41.49
N ASN A 583 9.75 40.45 -42.04
CA ASN A 583 8.75 41.42 -42.45
C ASN A 583 7.65 41.67 -41.40
N VAL A 584 7.85 41.33 -40.11
CA VAL A 584 6.90 41.64 -39.01
C VAL A 584 7.02 43.05 -38.43
N ALA A 585 8.09 43.79 -38.72
CA ALA A 585 8.35 45.11 -38.11
C ALA A 585 7.39 46.23 -38.56
N ASN A 586 7.42 47.39 -37.87
CA ASN A 586 6.69 48.59 -38.29
C ASN A 586 7.09 49.03 -39.71
N PHE A 587 6.13 49.47 -40.51
CA PHE A 587 6.39 49.98 -41.85
C PHE A 587 5.33 51.01 -42.32
N PRO A 588 5.73 52.19 -42.85
CA PRO A 588 7.08 52.74 -42.85
C PRO A 588 7.60 52.97 -41.42
N ALA A 589 8.92 53.10 -41.25
CA ALA A 589 9.54 53.16 -39.92
C ALA A 589 9.03 54.34 -39.07
N ASP A 590 8.67 55.44 -39.73
CA ASP A 590 8.12 56.68 -39.17
C ASP A 590 6.61 56.69 -38.92
N ARG A 591 5.90 55.57 -39.15
CA ARG A 591 4.45 55.45 -38.82
C ARG A 591 4.22 55.67 -37.32
N LEU A 592 3.41 56.67 -36.98
CA LEU A 592 3.05 57.04 -35.62
C LEU A 592 2.27 55.93 -34.88
N ARG A 593 2.43 55.88 -33.55
CA ARG A 593 1.55 55.14 -32.62
C ARG A 593 0.76 56.11 -31.77
N CYS A 594 -0.52 55.79 -31.55
CA CYS A 594 -1.41 56.54 -30.67
C CYS A 594 -2.19 55.55 -29.82
N TYR A 595 -2.68 56.00 -28.67
CA TYR A 595 -3.75 55.27 -28.01
C TYR A 595 -4.99 55.31 -28.90
N ARG A 596 -5.63 54.16 -29.08
CA ARG A 596 -6.80 53.99 -29.95
C ARG A 596 -7.93 53.34 -29.19
N CYS A 597 -9.08 54.01 -29.19
CA CYS A 597 -10.37 53.52 -28.72
C CYS A 597 -11.45 54.25 -29.53
N THR A 598 -12.28 53.49 -30.24
CA THR A 598 -13.33 53.99 -31.12
C THR A 598 -14.74 53.66 -30.62
N GLN A 599 -14.87 53.13 -29.40
CA GLN A 599 -16.14 52.81 -28.74
C GLN A 599 -16.21 53.58 -27.41
N PRO A 600 -16.99 54.68 -27.32
CA PRO A 600 -17.12 55.41 -26.06
C PRO A 600 -17.85 54.58 -24.99
N PRO A 601 -17.54 54.77 -23.69
CA PRO A 601 -16.54 55.70 -23.15
C PRO A 601 -15.12 55.11 -23.16
N CYS A 602 -14.15 55.88 -23.63
CA CYS A 602 -12.76 55.44 -23.78
C CYS A 602 -11.95 55.57 -22.47
N ILE A 603 -12.48 54.97 -21.41
CA ILE A 603 -11.97 55.01 -20.02
C ILE A 603 -11.49 53.64 -19.51
N SER A 604 -11.67 52.58 -20.30
CA SER A 604 -11.19 51.22 -20.04
C SER A 604 -9.82 51.00 -20.69
N HIS A 605 -8.84 50.53 -19.93
CA HIS A 605 -7.53 50.16 -20.48
C HIS A 605 -7.57 48.92 -21.39
N GLN A 606 -8.64 48.13 -21.36
CA GLN A 606 -8.81 46.97 -22.26
C GLN A 606 -9.23 47.40 -23.68
N ASP A 607 -9.98 48.49 -23.78
CA ASP A 607 -10.47 49.05 -25.06
C ASP A 607 -9.57 50.14 -25.64
N VAL A 608 -8.57 50.59 -24.86
CA VAL A 608 -7.60 51.63 -25.22
C VAL A 608 -6.22 51.02 -25.51
N VAL A 609 -5.92 50.76 -26.78
CA VAL A 609 -4.69 50.06 -27.21
C VAL A 609 -3.71 51.03 -27.88
N LEU A 610 -2.43 50.98 -27.50
CA LEU A 610 -1.35 51.77 -28.13
C LEU A 610 -0.89 51.12 -29.45
N GLU A 611 -1.70 51.26 -30.49
CA GLU A 611 -1.43 50.71 -31.84
C GLU A 611 -0.71 51.68 -32.77
N TYR A 612 -0.17 51.17 -33.88
CA TYR A 612 0.22 51.99 -35.02
C TYR A 612 -1.01 52.53 -35.77
N CYS A 613 -0.92 53.74 -36.34
CA CYS A 613 -2.01 54.32 -37.11
C CYS A 613 -2.41 53.44 -38.32
N PRO A 614 -3.71 53.12 -38.51
CA PRO A 614 -4.15 52.20 -39.56
C PRO A 614 -3.76 52.67 -40.96
N GLU A 615 -4.07 53.94 -41.26
CA GLU A 615 -3.60 54.66 -42.45
C GLU A 615 -2.25 55.30 -42.15
N TYR A 616 -1.33 55.28 -43.13
CA TYR A 616 -0.06 55.99 -43.01
C TYR A 616 -0.19 57.38 -43.67
N ARG A 617 0.04 58.43 -42.88
CA ARG A 617 0.29 59.79 -43.35
C ARG A 617 1.58 60.31 -42.72
N ALA A 618 2.44 60.94 -43.51
CA ALA A 618 3.63 61.59 -42.99
C ALA A 618 3.23 62.83 -42.16
N GLY A 619 3.73 62.94 -40.93
CA GLY A 619 3.38 64.02 -40.01
C GLY A 619 1.96 63.94 -39.43
N ASP A 620 1.43 62.73 -39.24
CA ASP A 620 0.17 62.50 -38.52
C ASP A 620 0.25 62.93 -37.03
N SER A 621 -0.89 63.00 -36.36
CA SER A 621 -1.01 63.37 -34.95
C SER A 621 -1.97 62.45 -34.20
N CYS A 622 -1.76 62.24 -32.91
CA CYS A 622 -2.74 61.59 -32.05
C CYS A 622 -3.88 62.55 -31.69
N LEU A 623 -5.04 61.98 -31.39
CA LEU A 623 -6.30 62.66 -31.11
C LEU A 623 -6.86 62.21 -29.76
N LEU A 624 -7.36 63.16 -28.97
CA LEU A 624 -8.18 62.94 -27.79
C LEU A 624 -9.47 63.75 -27.92
N GLN A 625 -10.63 63.10 -27.79
CA GLN A 625 -11.95 63.72 -27.93
C GLN A 625 -12.81 63.53 -26.69
N THR A 626 -13.45 64.60 -26.22
CA THR A 626 -14.32 64.60 -25.02
C THR A 626 -15.76 65.02 -25.33
N ASP A 627 -16.67 64.74 -24.39
CA ASP A 627 -18.06 65.18 -24.43
C ASP A 627 -18.26 66.56 -23.76
N THR A 628 -19.51 66.93 -23.47
CA THR A 628 -19.87 68.19 -22.77
C THR A 628 -19.78 68.11 -21.24
N ALA A 629 -19.52 66.94 -20.67
CA ALA A 629 -19.39 66.67 -19.24
C ALA A 629 -17.96 66.23 -18.86
N GLU A 630 -16.98 66.48 -19.72
CA GLU A 630 -15.57 66.07 -19.58
C GLU A 630 -15.38 64.53 -19.49
N GLN A 631 -16.26 63.76 -20.15
CA GLN A 631 -16.06 62.33 -20.37
C GLN A 631 -15.29 62.05 -21.66
N LEU A 632 -14.34 61.11 -21.60
CA LEU A 632 -13.47 60.73 -22.73
C LEU A 632 -14.23 59.84 -23.75
N LEU A 633 -14.42 60.34 -24.97
CA LEU A 633 -15.24 59.71 -26.02
C LEU A 633 -14.45 58.93 -27.07
N ARG A 634 -13.28 59.42 -27.49
CA ARG A 634 -12.47 58.77 -28.53
C ARG A 634 -10.99 59.06 -28.33
N LEU A 635 -10.18 58.05 -28.58
CA LEU A 635 -8.74 58.15 -28.78
C LEU A 635 -8.43 57.56 -30.15
N ASP A 636 -7.68 58.26 -31.02
CA ASP A 636 -7.35 57.74 -32.35
C ASP A 636 -6.14 58.48 -32.96
N CYS A 637 -5.77 58.11 -34.18
CA CYS A 637 -4.94 58.95 -35.04
C CYS A 637 -5.79 59.97 -35.81
N ARG A 638 -5.25 61.15 -36.07
CA ARG A 638 -5.87 62.23 -36.85
C ARG A 638 -6.14 61.80 -38.29
N SER A 639 -5.35 60.88 -38.85
CA SER A 639 -5.59 60.22 -40.14
C SER A 639 -6.80 59.28 -40.16
N SER A 640 -7.23 58.72 -39.02
CA SER A 640 -8.37 57.80 -38.91
C SER A 640 -9.74 58.46 -39.03
N LEU A 641 -9.81 59.80 -39.04
CA LEU A 641 -11.06 60.56 -39.09
C LEU A 641 -11.29 61.17 -40.46
N THR A 642 -12.53 61.07 -40.94
CA THR A 642 -13.03 61.89 -42.05
C THR A 642 -13.04 63.38 -41.69
N ASP A 643 -13.00 64.25 -42.69
CA ASP A 643 -13.06 65.69 -42.48
C ASP A 643 -14.39 66.14 -41.82
N THR A 644 -15.45 65.35 -41.98
CA THR A 644 -16.75 65.55 -41.31
C THR A 644 -16.70 65.21 -39.82
N GLU A 645 -16.06 64.11 -39.43
CA GLU A 645 -15.86 63.78 -38.00
C GLU A 645 -15.00 64.85 -37.32
N LEU A 646 -13.93 65.30 -37.99
CA LEU A 646 -13.06 66.34 -37.46
C LEU A 646 -13.79 67.67 -37.26
N SER A 647 -14.60 68.11 -38.24
CA SER A 647 -15.33 69.39 -38.14
C SER A 647 -16.35 69.40 -37.00
N THR A 648 -16.89 68.22 -36.65
CA THR A 648 -17.79 68.01 -35.50
C THR A 648 -17.07 68.19 -34.14
N CYS A 649 -15.74 68.16 -34.11
CA CYS A 649 -14.93 68.18 -32.88
C CYS A 649 -14.42 69.57 -32.45
N ALA A 650 -14.96 70.65 -33.02
CA ALA A 650 -14.62 72.02 -32.64
C ALA A 650 -14.74 72.24 -31.10
N GLY A 651 -13.65 72.66 -30.46
CA GLY A 651 -13.57 72.88 -29.02
C GLY A 651 -13.53 71.62 -28.13
N ARG A 652 -13.62 70.41 -28.71
CA ARG A 652 -13.70 69.13 -27.97
C ARG A 652 -12.62 68.11 -28.33
N CYS A 653 -11.75 68.43 -29.30
CA CYS A 653 -10.58 67.63 -29.63
C CYS A 653 -9.28 68.32 -29.24
N GLN A 654 -8.39 67.57 -28.59
CA GLN A 654 -6.98 67.90 -28.43
C GLN A 654 -6.15 67.04 -29.40
N THR A 655 -5.04 67.59 -29.90
CA THR A 655 -4.11 66.86 -30.79
C THR A 655 -2.66 67.10 -30.40
N CYS A 656 -1.83 66.09 -30.62
CA CYS A 656 -0.40 66.10 -30.28
C CYS A 656 0.37 65.17 -31.22
N SER A 657 1.68 65.38 -31.40
CA SER A 657 2.47 64.80 -32.51
C SER A 657 3.54 63.78 -32.08
N THR A 658 3.55 63.36 -30.81
CA THR A 658 4.49 62.35 -30.29
C THR A 658 3.80 61.01 -30.04
N SER A 659 4.56 59.90 -30.09
CA SER A 659 4.01 58.56 -29.91
C SER A 659 3.28 58.40 -28.58
N GLY A 660 2.00 58.01 -28.60
CA GLY A 660 1.18 57.77 -27.42
C GLY A 660 0.82 59.02 -26.60
N CYS A 661 0.95 60.22 -27.16
CA CYS A 661 0.74 61.47 -26.41
C CYS A 661 -0.71 61.75 -25.98
N ASN A 662 -1.68 60.98 -26.49
CA ASN A 662 -3.10 61.03 -26.12
C ASN A 662 -3.43 60.03 -25.00
N ASP A 663 -2.59 59.99 -23.96
CA ASP A 663 -2.70 59.01 -22.86
C ASP A 663 -3.91 59.30 -21.95
N PRO A 664 -4.84 58.35 -21.74
CA PRO A 664 -6.01 58.54 -20.88
C PRO A 664 -5.66 58.77 -19.41
N ALA A 665 -4.52 58.27 -18.92
CA ALA A 665 -4.13 58.39 -17.51
C ALA A 665 -3.82 59.86 -17.11
N ALA A 666 -3.57 60.74 -18.08
CA ALA A 666 -3.39 62.17 -17.86
C ALA A 666 -4.71 62.95 -17.63
N TYR A 667 -5.88 62.31 -17.80
CA TYR A 667 -7.17 63.01 -17.93
C TYR A 667 -8.08 63.00 -16.68
N GLY A 668 -7.60 62.53 -15.53
CA GLY A 668 -8.26 62.76 -14.23
C GLY A 668 -8.33 61.55 -13.30
N THR A 669 -8.45 61.81 -12.00
CA THR A 669 -8.35 60.78 -10.95
C THR A 669 -9.67 59.99 -10.78
N SER A 670 -9.92 59.04 -11.69
CA SER A 670 -10.64 57.82 -11.29
C SER A 670 -9.85 57.17 -10.13
N GLY A 671 -10.55 56.59 -9.14
CA GLY A 671 -9.87 55.84 -8.09
C GLY A 671 -9.11 54.68 -8.73
N SER A 672 -7.80 54.59 -8.50
CA SER A 672 -6.97 53.54 -9.10
C SER A 672 -6.72 52.40 -8.12
N CYS A 673 -6.73 51.19 -8.65
CA CYS A 673 -6.53 49.96 -7.89
C CYS A 673 -5.43 49.15 -8.57
N VAL A 674 -4.64 48.39 -7.81
CA VAL A 674 -3.80 47.36 -8.45
C VAL A 674 -4.72 46.31 -9.04
N GLN A 675 -4.71 46.19 -10.37
CA GLN A 675 -5.52 45.27 -11.16
C GLN A 675 -4.62 44.16 -11.68
N CYS A 676 -4.79 42.93 -11.18
CA CYS A 676 -3.89 41.83 -11.52
C CYS A 676 -4.43 40.44 -11.15
N ARG A 677 -3.85 39.40 -11.75
CA ARG A 677 -4.12 37.99 -11.46
C ARG A 677 -2.78 37.26 -11.30
N SER A 678 -2.56 36.54 -10.19
CA SER A 678 -1.24 35.98 -9.86
C SER A 678 -0.79 34.83 -10.77
N SER A 679 -1.71 34.22 -11.52
CA SER A 679 -1.41 33.25 -12.58
C SER A 679 -0.92 33.91 -13.89
N LEU A 680 -1.10 35.23 -14.04
CA LEU A 680 -0.63 36.01 -15.19
C LEU A 680 0.56 36.92 -14.83
N ASN A 681 0.63 37.40 -13.59
CA ASN A 681 1.75 38.20 -13.07
C ASN A 681 2.03 37.84 -11.61
N ALA A 682 3.18 37.18 -11.35
CA ALA A 682 3.57 36.73 -10.01
C ALA A 682 3.70 37.88 -8.98
N LEU A 683 4.03 39.10 -9.42
CA LEU A 683 4.11 40.28 -8.54
C LEU A 683 2.77 40.57 -7.86
N CYS A 684 1.64 40.19 -8.47
CA CYS A 684 0.29 40.36 -7.92
C CYS A 684 0.11 39.73 -6.53
N ARG A 685 0.75 38.58 -6.27
CA ARG A 685 0.76 37.96 -4.94
C ARG A 685 1.99 38.40 -4.12
N ALA A 686 3.18 38.35 -4.73
CA ALA A 686 4.44 38.48 -3.99
C ALA A 686 4.83 39.92 -3.63
N GLN A 687 4.64 40.88 -4.55
CA GLN A 687 5.15 42.26 -4.44
C GLN A 687 4.16 43.24 -5.11
N ALA A 688 2.91 43.24 -4.64
CA ALA A 688 1.81 43.97 -5.26
C ALA A 688 2.05 45.49 -5.33
N THR A 689 2.90 46.05 -4.46
CA THR A 689 3.36 47.45 -4.49
C THR A 689 4.23 47.81 -5.70
N GLN A 690 4.70 46.83 -6.48
CA GLN A 690 5.42 47.03 -7.75
C GLN A 690 4.52 46.90 -8.98
N VAL A 691 3.28 46.43 -8.81
CA VAL A 691 2.28 46.48 -9.89
C VAL A 691 1.70 47.89 -9.88
N ALA A 692 1.71 48.57 -11.02
CA ALA A 692 1.13 49.89 -11.13
C ALA A 692 -0.40 49.82 -10.91
N PRO A 693 -1.01 50.74 -10.14
CA PRO A 693 -2.46 50.79 -10.01
C PRO A 693 -3.09 51.36 -11.28
N GLU A 694 -4.05 50.66 -11.85
CA GLU A 694 -4.79 51.10 -13.05
C GLU A 694 -6.08 51.83 -12.64
N PRO A 695 -6.52 52.86 -13.40
CA PRO A 695 -7.82 53.49 -13.22
C PRO A 695 -8.98 52.48 -13.27
N CYS A 696 -9.96 52.63 -12.38
CA CYS A 696 -11.15 51.78 -12.40
C CYS A 696 -12.10 52.14 -13.54
N THR A 697 -12.72 51.10 -14.13
CA THR A 697 -13.68 51.19 -15.24
C THR A 697 -14.86 52.12 -14.91
N ASN A 698 -15.31 52.10 -13.65
CA ASN A 698 -16.30 53.02 -13.12
C ASN A 698 -15.60 54.17 -12.34
N PRO A 699 -15.69 55.44 -12.78
CA PRO A 699 -15.08 56.57 -12.07
C PRO A 699 -15.74 56.87 -10.71
N ALA A 700 -16.92 56.33 -10.43
CA ALA A 700 -17.55 56.37 -9.11
C ALA A 700 -17.09 55.23 -8.18
N ASN A 701 -16.13 54.40 -8.60
CA ASN A 701 -15.62 53.30 -7.76
C ASN A 701 -14.95 53.84 -6.48
N VAL A 702 -15.53 53.53 -5.33
CA VAL A 702 -15.04 53.94 -4.00
C VAL A 702 -14.12 52.91 -3.32
N ALA A 703 -13.96 51.71 -3.90
CA ALA A 703 -13.23 50.63 -3.25
C ALA A 703 -12.43 49.72 -4.20
N CYS A 704 -11.28 49.23 -3.75
CA CYS A 704 -10.49 48.19 -4.39
C CYS A 704 -10.65 46.86 -3.63
N TYR A 705 -10.50 45.73 -4.33
CA TYR A 705 -10.50 44.40 -3.71
C TYR A 705 -9.16 43.68 -3.82
N SER A 706 -8.98 42.64 -3.00
CA SER A 706 -8.00 41.57 -3.17
C SER A 706 -8.63 40.26 -2.71
N ARG A 707 -8.71 39.25 -3.59
CA ARG A 707 -9.43 37.99 -3.34
C ARG A 707 -8.65 36.76 -3.78
N LEU A 708 -9.09 35.59 -3.35
CA LEU A 708 -8.57 34.29 -3.77
C LEU A 708 -9.63 33.52 -4.55
N VAL A 709 -9.29 33.08 -5.77
CA VAL A 709 -10.10 32.19 -6.61
C VAL A 709 -9.18 31.05 -7.04
N ASP A 710 -9.54 29.79 -6.73
CA ASP A 710 -8.79 28.59 -7.14
C ASP A 710 -7.27 28.64 -6.84
N GLY A 711 -6.91 29.15 -5.66
CA GLY A 711 -5.51 29.35 -5.23
C GLY A 711 -4.79 30.54 -5.86
N VAL A 712 -5.42 31.21 -6.83
CA VAL A 712 -4.92 32.41 -7.53
C VAL A 712 -5.33 33.67 -6.78
N THR A 713 -4.39 34.56 -6.51
CA THR A 713 -4.67 35.90 -5.97
C THR A 713 -5.12 36.81 -7.10
N GLU A 714 -6.27 37.44 -6.93
CA GLU A 714 -6.82 38.44 -7.86
C GLU A 714 -6.97 39.78 -7.14
N ARG A 715 -6.72 40.88 -7.84
CA ARG A 715 -6.89 42.24 -7.33
C ARG A 715 -7.53 43.10 -8.41
N GLY A 716 -8.38 44.05 -8.01
CA GLY A 716 -9.08 44.92 -8.95
C GLY A 716 -10.01 45.92 -8.27
N CYS A 717 -10.92 46.50 -9.06
CA CYS A 717 -11.90 47.48 -8.62
C CYS A 717 -13.20 46.81 -8.14
N MET A 718 -13.77 47.27 -7.01
CA MET A 718 -14.99 46.68 -6.44
C MET A 718 -16.20 46.83 -7.38
N SER A 719 -16.24 47.91 -8.16
CA SER A 719 -17.25 48.16 -9.20
C SER A 719 -17.28 47.13 -10.33
N ASP A 720 -16.16 46.43 -10.55
CA ASP A 720 -15.93 45.63 -11.77
C ASP A 720 -16.19 44.13 -11.52
N LEU A 721 -16.51 43.77 -10.26
CA LEU A 721 -17.03 42.46 -9.85
C LEU A 721 -18.54 42.33 -10.13
N ALA A 722 -19.03 41.11 -10.37
CA ALA A 722 -20.47 40.85 -10.45
C ALA A 722 -21.16 41.03 -9.09
N ALA A 723 -22.47 41.31 -9.06
CA ALA A 723 -23.20 41.64 -7.82
C ALA A 723 -23.12 40.54 -6.73
N SER A 724 -23.03 39.27 -7.12
CA SER A 724 -22.79 38.14 -6.20
C SER A 724 -21.38 38.16 -5.60
N GLU A 725 -20.37 38.45 -6.41
CA GLU A 725 -18.97 38.56 -6.00
C GLU A 725 -18.72 39.80 -5.12
N GLN A 726 -19.32 40.95 -5.46
CA GLN A 726 -19.38 42.12 -4.60
C GLN A 726 -19.99 41.77 -3.23
N SER A 727 -21.05 40.95 -3.23
CA SER A 727 -21.71 40.50 -2.00
C SER A 727 -20.89 39.48 -1.19
N ALA A 728 -20.02 38.69 -1.83
CA ALA A 728 -19.05 37.83 -1.16
C ALA A 728 -17.89 38.65 -0.55
N CYS A 729 -17.31 39.57 -1.33
CA CYS A 729 -16.26 40.47 -0.88
C CYS A 729 -16.70 41.40 0.26
N THR A 730 -17.94 41.91 0.23
CA THR A 730 -18.51 42.71 1.33
C THR A 730 -18.70 41.89 2.62
N ARG A 731 -18.82 40.56 2.51
CA ARG A 731 -18.90 39.63 3.65
C ARG A 731 -17.53 39.05 4.08
N GLY A 732 -16.44 39.41 3.38
CA GLY A 732 -15.08 38.94 3.66
C GLY A 732 -14.78 37.50 3.21
N GLU A 733 -15.65 36.88 2.40
CA GLU A 733 -15.45 35.52 1.91
C GLU A 733 -14.29 35.48 0.90
N ASN A 734 -13.14 34.93 1.31
CA ASN A 734 -11.91 34.87 0.53
C ASN A 734 -11.53 36.20 -0.16
N CYS A 735 -11.80 37.33 0.51
CA CYS A 735 -11.62 38.66 -0.06
C CYS A 735 -11.42 39.76 1.00
N LEU A 736 -10.58 40.74 0.70
CA LEU A 736 -10.51 42.04 1.38
C LEU A 736 -11.00 43.16 0.46
N VAL A 737 -11.52 44.24 1.07
CA VAL A 737 -11.94 45.47 0.40
C VAL A 737 -11.34 46.69 1.13
N CYS A 738 -10.90 47.71 0.40
CA CYS A 738 -10.32 48.94 0.94
C CYS A 738 -10.66 50.16 0.06
N GLY A 739 -10.48 51.39 0.54
CA GLY A 739 -10.90 52.59 -0.19
C GLY A 739 -10.00 52.99 -1.37
N SER A 740 -10.57 53.13 -2.57
CA SER A 740 -9.87 53.47 -3.84
C SER A 740 -9.24 54.87 -3.89
N ARG A 741 -9.42 55.68 -2.85
CA ARG A 741 -8.82 57.01 -2.67
C ARG A 741 -7.57 56.98 -1.77
N THR A 742 -7.15 55.80 -1.34
CA THR A 742 -5.88 55.55 -0.68
C THR A 742 -4.98 54.83 -1.68
N GLU A 743 -3.87 55.48 -2.09
CA GLU A 743 -2.95 54.90 -3.07
C GLU A 743 -2.57 53.47 -2.69
N ASN A 744 -2.67 52.55 -3.66
CA ASN A 744 -2.25 51.17 -3.49
C ASN A 744 -2.88 50.46 -2.28
N CYS A 745 -4.09 50.84 -1.84
CA CYS A 745 -4.72 50.24 -0.65
C CYS A 745 -4.84 48.72 -0.76
N ASN A 746 -5.09 48.21 -1.97
CA ASN A 746 -5.19 46.78 -2.24
C ASN A 746 -3.84 46.12 -2.53
N THR A 747 -2.71 46.73 -2.15
CA THR A 747 -1.38 46.09 -2.17
C THR A 747 -0.92 45.57 -0.81
N VAL A 748 -1.74 45.75 0.24
CA VAL A 748 -1.60 45.00 1.50
C VAL A 748 -1.44 43.51 1.19
N GLN A 749 -0.58 42.83 1.94
CA GLN A 749 -0.34 41.40 1.75
C GLN A 749 -1.66 40.65 1.85
N TYR A 750 -2.08 40.12 0.70
CA TYR A 750 -3.27 39.33 0.52
C TYR A 750 -2.86 38.07 -0.25
N PRO A 751 -3.30 36.87 0.16
CA PRO A 751 -4.10 36.57 1.36
C PRO A 751 -3.42 36.98 2.68
N VAL A 752 -4.21 37.23 3.72
CA VAL A 752 -3.75 37.85 4.97
C VAL A 752 -3.01 36.84 5.85
N ALA A 753 -1.88 37.27 6.43
CA ALA A 753 -1.01 36.46 7.28
C ALA A 753 -0.77 35.04 6.70
N PRO A 754 -0.37 34.91 5.41
CA PRO A 754 -0.26 33.61 4.77
C PRO A 754 0.78 32.79 5.53
N ILE A 755 0.44 31.55 5.86
CA ILE A 755 1.31 30.74 6.71
C ILE A 755 2.66 30.53 6.01
N ALA A 756 3.71 30.67 6.82
CA ALA A 756 5.10 30.65 6.39
C ALA A 756 5.84 29.66 7.26
N CYS A 757 6.51 28.71 6.65
CA CYS A 757 7.12 27.56 7.27
C CYS A 757 8.58 27.50 6.83
N PHE A 758 9.45 26.95 7.67
CA PHE A 758 10.75 26.53 7.18
C PHE A 758 10.54 25.42 6.15
N GLN A 759 11.24 25.51 5.02
CA GLN A 759 11.05 24.65 3.86
C GLN A 759 12.43 24.17 3.40
N CYS A 760 12.73 22.90 3.64
CA CYS A 760 14.01 22.26 3.32
C CYS A 760 13.90 20.73 3.40
N ASP A 761 14.81 20.01 2.74
CA ASP A 761 15.04 18.58 2.91
C ASP A 761 16.52 18.36 3.20
N SER A 762 16.87 17.77 4.35
CA SER A 762 18.28 17.59 4.73
C SER A 762 19.07 16.66 3.80
N ARG A 763 18.41 15.93 2.89
CA ARG A 763 19.04 15.10 1.85
C ARG A 763 19.62 15.95 0.72
N THR A 764 19.00 17.09 0.42
CA THR A 764 19.46 18.05 -0.61
C THR A 764 20.18 19.26 0.00
N ASP A 765 19.65 19.75 1.12
CA ASP A 765 20.08 21.01 1.74
C ASP A 765 21.08 20.78 2.88
N GLY A 766 21.31 19.52 3.25
CA GLY A 766 22.29 19.08 4.23
C GLY A 766 21.84 19.17 5.69
N ALA A 767 22.78 18.92 6.59
CA ALA A 767 22.53 18.78 8.03
C ALA A 767 21.94 20.04 8.71
N THR A 768 22.07 21.22 8.10
CA THR A 768 21.49 22.49 8.57
C THR A 768 19.96 22.46 8.63
N CYS A 769 19.28 21.66 7.80
CA CYS A 769 17.83 21.48 7.89
C CYS A 769 17.40 20.65 9.11
N LYS A 770 18.28 19.76 9.61
CA LYS A 770 18.03 18.95 10.83
C LYS A 770 18.06 19.82 12.09
N ALA A 771 19.04 20.72 12.18
CA ALA A 771 19.22 21.62 13.31
C ALA A 771 18.01 22.56 13.57
N ALA A 772 17.94 23.15 14.75
CA ALA A 772 16.99 24.23 15.05
C ALA A 772 17.12 25.42 14.08
N GLN A 773 15.99 25.88 13.54
CA GLN A 773 15.95 26.92 12.50
C GLN A 773 15.88 28.32 13.12
N THR A 774 16.84 29.18 12.78
CA THR A 774 17.03 30.52 13.39
C THR A 774 16.83 31.70 12.42
N GLY A 775 16.48 31.42 11.16
CA GLY A 775 16.23 32.43 10.12
C GLY A 775 14.76 32.88 10.03
N THR A 776 14.38 33.46 8.89
CA THR A 776 12.98 33.80 8.57
C THR A 776 12.34 32.68 7.74
N ALA A 777 11.19 32.17 8.17
CA ALA A 777 10.42 31.16 7.45
C ALA A 777 9.86 31.69 6.12
N THR A 778 9.85 30.87 5.07
CA THR A 778 9.34 31.20 3.74
C THR A 778 7.86 30.87 3.59
N GLU A 779 7.14 31.59 2.74
CA GLU A 779 5.70 31.36 2.52
C GLU A 779 5.41 30.08 1.75
N CYS A 780 4.25 29.48 2.01
CA CYS A 780 3.85 28.24 1.35
C CYS A 780 3.64 28.42 -0.16
N PRO A 781 4.07 27.47 -1.02
CA PRO A 781 4.06 27.65 -2.48
C PRO A 781 2.64 27.92 -2.99
N THR A 782 1.70 27.03 -2.65
CA THR A 782 0.26 27.22 -2.83
C THR A 782 -0.31 27.89 -1.58
N TYR A 783 -1.11 28.95 -1.74
CA TYR A 783 -1.93 29.42 -0.62
C TYR A 783 -3.26 28.68 -0.55
N ASP A 784 -3.61 28.31 0.66
CA ASP A 784 -4.87 27.71 1.10
C ASP A 784 -4.94 27.98 2.62
N ALA A 785 -6.14 28.24 3.15
CA ALA A 785 -6.38 28.45 4.58
C ALA A 785 -6.22 27.16 5.40
N ALA A 786 -6.27 25.98 4.77
CA ALA A 786 -6.01 24.68 5.40
C ALA A 786 -4.51 24.36 5.58
N ASN A 787 -3.59 25.17 5.02
CA ASN A 787 -2.15 24.94 5.13
C ASN A 787 -1.66 24.90 6.59
N LYS A 788 -0.73 23.99 6.85
CA LYS A 788 -0.08 23.77 8.14
C LYS A 788 1.43 23.65 7.91
N CYS A 789 2.23 24.06 8.88
CA CYS A 789 3.66 23.81 8.86
C CYS A 789 3.96 22.43 9.43
N TYR A 790 4.82 21.69 8.75
CA TYR A 790 5.28 20.36 9.10
C TYR A 790 6.78 20.38 9.40
N THR A 791 7.21 19.73 10.48
CA THR A 791 8.56 19.16 10.59
C THR A 791 8.40 17.64 10.53
N ILE A 792 8.91 17.01 9.48
CA ILE A 792 8.87 15.56 9.24
C ILE A 792 10.30 15.05 9.39
N VAL A 793 10.58 14.29 10.44
CA VAL A 793 11.85 13.57 10.62
C VAL A 793 11.63 12.14 10.17
N GLN A 794 12.36 11.72 9.13
CA GLN A 794 12.32 10.36 8.56
C GLN A 794 13.20 9.40 9.38
N SER A 795 12.99 8.10 9.21
CA SER A 795 13.63 7.03 10.00
C SER A 795 15.15 6.98 9.91
N ASN A 796 15.74 7.45 8.81
CA ASN A 796 17.19 7.63 8.65
C ASN A 796 17.73 8.93 9.30
N GLY A 797 16.88 9.65 10.05
CA GLY A 797 17.18 10.93 10.67
C GLY A 797 17.18 12.12 9.71
N ASP A 798 16.75 11.98 8.45
CA ASP A 798 16.59 13.12 7.55
C ASP A 798 15.35 13.94 7.87
N THR A 799 15.49 15.26 7.84
CA THR A 799 14.44 16.20 8.22
C THR A 799 13.93 16.91 6.97
N VAL A 800 12.65 16.74 6.68
CA VAL A 800 11.90 17.52 5.70
C VAL A 800 11.02 18.51 6.45
N ARG A 801 11.24 19.80 6.23
CA ARG A 801 10.35 20.86 6.70
C ARG A 801 9.54 21.33 5.50
N LYS A 802 8.21 21.40 5.61
CA LYS A 802 7.35 21.83 4.49
C LYS A 802 6.02 22.43 4.94
N CYS A 803 5.29 22.99 3.97
CA CYS A 803 3.86 23.28 4.08
C CYS A 803 3.04 22.11 3.53
N SER A 804 1.83 21.92 4.05
CA SER A 804 0.79 21.15 3.35
C SER A 804 -0.62 21.48 3.85
N THR A 805 -1.61 21.30 2.98
CA THR A 805 -3.05 21.38 3.29
C THR A 805 -3.62 20.03 3.74
N LEU A 806 -2.92 18.94 3.42
CA LEU A 806 -3.33 17.58 3.76
C LEU A 806 -3.36 17.36 5.28
N ALA A 807 -4.12 16.34 5.69
CA ALA A 807 -4.23 15.97 7.09
C ALA A 807 -2.86 15.54 7.68
N ARG A 808 -2.70 15.70 9.00
CA ARG A 808 -1.44 15.40 9.68
C ARG A 808 -1.04 13.95 9.48
N GLU A 809 -2.03 13.08 9.46
CA GLU A 809 -1.97 11.64 9.36
C GLU A 809 -1.51 11.17 7.97
N VAL A 810 -1.63 12.02 6.95
CA VAL A 810 -1.14 11.77 5.57
C VAL A 810 0.32 12.22 5.44
N GLU A 811 0.65 13.40 5.97
CA GLU A 811 1.96 14.03 5.74
C GLU A 811 3.03 13.62 6.76
N CYS A 812 2.62 13.20 7.95
CA CYS A 812 3.50 12.57 8.95
C CYS A 812 3.59 11.04 8.79
N ALA A 813 2.91 10.44 7.80
CA ALA A 813 2.67 8.99 7.72
C ALA A 813 3.94 8.10 7.74
N ALA A 814 5.06 8.62 7.24
CA ALA A 814 6.35 7.92 7.14
C ALA A 814 7.45 8.58 8.00
N ALA A 815 7.07 9.33 9.04
CA ALA A 815 7.98 10.03 9.92
C ALA A 815 8.24 9.23 11.22
N THR A 816 9.49 9.17 11.68
CA THR A 816 9.80 8.74 13.07
C THR A 816 9.41 9.81 14.09
N ALA A 817 9.46 11.09 13.71
CA ALA A 817 8.92 12.18 14.53
C ALA A 817 8.29 13.24 13.62
N CYS A 818 7.08 13.70 13.95
CA CYS A 818 6.41 14.72 13.16
C CYS A 818 5.45 15.60 13.96
N GLU A 819 5.74 16.91 13.91
CA GLU A 819 4.91 17.95 14.48
C GLU A 819 4.26 18.81 13.39
N VAL A 820 3.01 19.18 13.66
CA VAL A 820 2.17 20.00 12.79
C VAL A 820 1.67 21.19 13.57
N CYS A 821 1.82 22.38 13.01
CA CYS A 821 1.50 23.62 13.69
C CYS A 821 1.01 24.70 12.73
N LEU A 822 0.26 25.67 13.27
CA LEU A 822 -0.69 26.51 12.52
C LEU A 822 -0.31 28.01 12.52
N PHE A 823 0.95 28.34 12.79
CA PHE A 823 1.43 29.73 12.86
C PHE A 823 2.82 29.90 12.23
N ARG A 824 3.18 31.12 11.84
CA ARG A 824 4.42 31.39 11.09
C ARG A 824 5.67 30.91 11.86
N GLY A 825 6.55 30.18 11.16
CA GLY A 825 7.85 29.73 11.67
C GLY A 825 7.80 28.68 12.78
N CYS A 826 6.63 28.08 13.05
CA CYS A 826 6.46 27.15 14.17
C CYS A 826 7.22 25.82 13.99
N ASN A 827 7.48 25.39 12.75
CA ASN A 827 8.24 24.18 12.42
C ASN A 827 9.77 24.40 12.50
N SER A 828 10.23 25.07 13.56
CA SER A 828 11.62 25.53 13.77
C SER A 828 12.43 24.72 14.78
N LYS A 829 11.81 23.85 15.57
CA LYS A 829 12.51 22.98 16.54
C LYS A 829 13.62 22.14 15.88
N ASP A 830 14.64 21.81 16.65
CA ASP A 830 15.64 20.81 16.24
C ASP A 830 14.97 19.44 15.99
N SER A 831 15.44 18.69 15.01
CA SER A 831 14.84 17.42 14.60
C SER A 831 14.79 16.38 15.73
N VAL A 832 15.80 16.36 16.60
CA VAL A 832 15.85 15.45 17.77
C VAL A 832 14.88 15.86 18.90
N ALA A 833 14.19 16.99 18.77
CA ALA A 833 13.23 17.53 19.74
C ALA A 833 11.79 17.63 19.17
N VAL A 834 11.52 16.98 18.04
CA VAL A 834 10.19 16.82 17.44
C VAL A 834 9.49 15.61 18.09
N GLY A 835 8.21 15.73 18.42
CA GLY A 835 7.43 14.63 18.99
C GLY A 835 7.13 13.47 18.02
N VAL A 836 7.05 12.25 18.56
CA VAL A 836 6.54 11.04 17.88
C VAL A 836 5.04 11.16 17.54
N THR A 837 4.59 10.43 16.54
CA THR A 837 3.25 10.57 15.93
C THR A 837 2.14 9.79 16.65
N GLU A 838 1.61 10.32 17.76
CA GLU A 838 0.32 9.84 18.32
C GLU A 838 -0.89 10.54 17.70
N ALA A 839 -2.06 9.88 17.67
CA ALA A 839 -3.33 10.43 17.22
C ALA A 839 -4.38 10.40 18.36
N PRO A 840 -5.31 11.38 18.43
CA PRO A 840 -6.08 11.64 19.66
C PRO A 840 -7.28 10.70 19.86
N VAL A 841 -7.44 10.22 21.10
CA VAL A 841 -8.63 9.50 21.57
C VAL A 841 -9.82 10.46 21.72
N GLN A 842 -11.00 10.09 21.22
CA GLN A 842 -12.26 10.69 21.65
C GLN A 842 -12.97 9.82 22.69
N THR A 843 -13.05 10.31 23.92
CA THR A 843 -13.86 9.75 25.00
C THR A 843 -15.20 10.48 25.12
N THR A 844 -16.33 9.75 25.13
CA THR A 844 -17.60 10.28 25.69
C THR A 844 -18.37 9.23 26.49
N THR A 845 -18.67 9.60 27.74
CA THR A 845 -19.61 8.96 28.69
C THR A 845 -20.08 10.06 29.67
N PRO A 846 -21.14 9.86 30.48
CA PRO A 846 -22.34 9.02 30.32
C PRO A 846 -23.65 9.86 30.41
N GLY A 847 -24.85 9.25 30.24
CA GLY A 847 -26.13 9.95 30.49
C GLY A 847 -27.37 9.02 30.56
N PRO A 848 -28.50 9.41 31.22
CA PRO A 848 -29.43 8.41 31.80
C PRO A 848 -30.95 8.56 31.55
N SER A 849 -31.68 7.48 31.91
CA SER A 849 -33.08 7.42 32.46
C SER A 849 -34.31 7.32 31.52
N GLY A 850 -35.37 6.63 32.03
CA GLY A 850 -36.68 6.35 31.38
C GLY A 850 -36.78 4.92 30.80
N LYS A 851 -37.59 3.94 31.25
CA LYS A 851 -38.98 3.83 31.77
C LYS A 851 -40.07 4.26 30.75
N ALA A 852 -41.15 3.49 30.50
CA ALA A 852 -41.51 2.11 30.88
C ALA A 852 -42.71 1.60 30.01
N GLY A 853 -43.02 0.29 30.05
CA GLY A 853 -44.23 -0.30 29.46
C GLY A 853 -44.52 -1.70 30.07
N THR A 854 -45.77 -1.97 30.47
CA THR A 854 -46.07 -3.03 31.47
C THR A 854 -47.34 -3.85 31.17
N ALA A 855 -47.23 -5.19 31.24
CA ALA A 855 -48.29 -6.17 31.57
C ALA A 855 -47.65 -7.58 31.68
N CYS A 856 -48.03 -8.51 32.57
CA CYS A 856 -49.01 -8.47 33.66
C CYS A 856 -48.67 -9.48 34.79
N ALA A 857 -49.39 -9.34 35.92
CA ALA A 857 -49.64 -10.23 37.07
C ALA A 857 -49.33 -11.76 36.97
N SER A 858 -49.14 -12.53 38.06
CA SER A 858 -48.94 -12.27 39.52
C SER A 858 -48.70 -13.62 40.24
N GLY A 859 -48.11 -13.63 41.44
CA GLY A 859 -48.05 -14.82 42.32
C GLY A 859 -46.88 -14.80 43.31
N VAL A 860 -47.16 -14.80 44.61
CA VAL A 860 -46.16 -14.69 45.70
C VAL A 860 -46.27 -15.91 46.65
N LEU A 861 -45.11 -16.41 47.09
CA LEU A 861 -44.77 -17.18 48.32
C LEU A 861 -45.93 -17.83 49.12
N THR A 862 -45.82 -19.07 49.63
CA THR A 862 -45.05 -19.40 50.87
C THR A 862 -45.04 -20.92 51.16
N ILE A 863 -44.06 -21.40 51.93
CA ILE A 863 -43.91 -22.78 52.42
C ILE A 863 -44.76 -23.05 53.68
N VAL A 864 -45.43 -24.21 53.78
CA VAL A 864 -45.77 -24.87 55.07
C VAL A 864 -45.64 -26.40 54.92
N VAL A 865 -45.18 -27.08 55.97
CA VAL A 865 -44.99 -28.54 56.09
C VAL A 865 -46.17 -29.21 56.79
N LEU A 866 -46.47 -30.47 56.48
CA LEU A 866 -47.17 -31.39 57.39
C LEU A 866 -46.41 -32.72 57.53
N LEU A 867 -46.58 -33.35 58.70
CA LEU A 867 -45.81 -34.51 59.19
C LEU A 867 -46.70 -35.74 59.42
N GLY A 868 -46.13 -36.93 59.18
CA GLY A 868 -46.72 -38.23 59.54
C GLY A 868 -46.08 -39.36 58.71
N LEU A 869 -45.49 -40.42 59.27
CA LEU A 869 -45.35 -40.82 60.67
C LEU A 869 -43.92 -41.34 60.98
N TRP A 870 -43.50 -41.05 62.22
CA TRP A 870 -42.57 -41.78 63.10
C TRP A 870 -41.41 -42.62 62.54
N LEU A 871 -40.21 -42.25 63.00
CA LEU A 871 -38.98 -43.04 63.01
C LEU A 871 -39.12 -44.35 63.80
N VAL A 872 -38.26 -45.34 63.49
CA VAL A 872 -37.18 -45.81 64.39
C VAL A 872 -36.34 -46.92 63.70
N ARG A 873 -35.00 -46.75 63.68
CA ARG A 873 -33.98 -47.78 63.37
C ARG A 873 -33.94 -48.83 64.51
N PRO A 874 -33.43 -50.09 64.35
CA PRO A 874 -32.39 -50.56 63.42
C PRO A 874 -32.85 -51.79 62.59
N TYR A 875 -32.04 -52.46 61.76
CA TYR A 875 -30.56 -52.52 61.62
C TYR A 875 -30.09 -52.16 60.21
#